data_AF-A0A4R6R5A1-F1
#
_entry.id   AF-A0A4R6R5A1-F1
#
_cell.length_a   1.000
_cell.length_b   1.000
_cell.length_c   1.000
_cell.angle_alpha   90.00
_cell.angle_beta   90.00
_cell.angle_gamma   90.00
#
_symmetry.space_group_name_H-M   'P 1'
#
loop_
_entity.id
_entity.type
_entity.pdbx_description
1 polymer ?
#
loop_
_entity_poly.entity_id
_entity_poly.type
_entity_poly.pdbx_seq_one_letter_code
_entity_poly.pdbx_strand_id
1 'polypeptide(L)'
;MAYTAETPNLPDKALMAAAACMAALVVTPFLEHGPAALSIGLAAAGLACAGWGVVRQRAAHAEVQQEATSAHRALEELEDRLDAMSREHEQGWIGKTIDVSALPSASAGIGDKINQLVAAHIAVKMQVVDTIKAYGEGRFDVKMARLPGQKAVITEAMDSVCASLSAVVLESERNARIRTALEVVTSNVMIADADQNIVFMNKAVEQMLSNAEADLRKALPQFDVRKVLGSNIDIFHKNPAHQRNMLAGLRDTHRAQIKVAGRTFALVATPVIDAQGVRTGTVVEWGDRTQEVATEEEIANAVAAAANGDFSQRVSVQDKAGFFASLGSGVNQIMETSERGLSDVADLLTAFASGDLSHRIQRDYAGLFHKVKEAGNETGDQLTRVLGEVRSAAAALTGAASQVSATAQSLSQAASEQAASVEQTTDSIDLMSASISQNSDNAKVTDGMATKASREAGDGGSAVSQTVTAMKQIAAKISIVDDIAYQTNLLALNAAIEAARAGEHGKGFAVVAAEVRKLAERSQTAAQEIGELAANSVSTAERAGKLLDEIVPSIQRTSELVQEISAASAEQSQSVGHIGEAMTQLNKATQQNASASEELAATSEELSGQAEQLQQSIAFFNIDGASGAEAADAVRRQANMAARGSASGIAKVAGSSFRPF
;
A
#
# COMPACT_ATOMS: atom_id res chain seq x y z
N MET A 1 34.98 -105.53 -40.49
CA MET A 1 33.67 -105.32 -41.15
C MET A 1 33.91 -104.23 -42.20
N ALA A 2 33.85 -104.43 -43.52
CA ALA A 2 33.01 -105.24 -44.42
C ALA A 2 31.98 -104.35 -45.15
N TYR A 3 31.94 -104.45 -46.49
CA TYR A 3 31.20 -103.60 -47.45
C TYR A 3 31.64 -102.11 -47.47
N THR A 4 31.79 -101.42 -48.62
CA THR A 4 32.07 -101.74 -50.05
C THR A 4 32.65 -100.44 -50.65
N ALA A 5 33.66 -100.45 -51.52
CA ALA A 5 33.58 -100.53 -52.99
C ALA A 5 32.59 -99.51 -53.63
N GLU A 6 32.90 -98.83 -54.75
CA GLU A 6 33.93 -99.15 -55.77
C GLU A 6 34.40 -97.94 -56.61
N THR A 7 35.57 -98.07 -57.24
CA THR A 7 36.11 -97.23 -58.33
C THR A 7 35.65 -97.73 -59.71
N PRO A 8 35.79 -96.95 -60.81
CA PRO A 8 35.29 -97.35 -62.13
C PRO A 8 36.23 -98.28 -62.92
N ASN A 9 35.68 -98.91 -63.96
CA ASN A 9 36.39 -99.36 -65.18
C ASN A 9 35.69 -98.70 -66.38
N LEU A 10 36.35 -97.94 -67.27
CA LEU A 10 37.33 -98.34 -68.30
C LEU A 10 36.69 -98.99 -69.55
N PRO A 11 37.17 -98.71 -70.77
CA PRO A 11 36.47 -98.99 -72.03
C PRO A 11 36.93 -100.31 -72.70
N ASP A 12 36.34 -100.68 -73.84
CA ASP A 12 37.14 -100.63 -75.08
C ASP A 12 36.37 -100.57 -76.42
N LYS A 13 37.09 -100.05 -77.42
CA LYS A 13 37.09 -100.29 -78.87
C LYS A 13 35.92 -100.99 -79.61
N ALA A 14 35.39 -100.22 -80.57
CA ALA A 14 35.51 -100.44 -82.02
C ALA A 14 34.41 -101.13 -82.85
N LEU A 15 34.33 -100.61 -84.09
CA LEU A 15 33.67 -101.08 -85.31
C LEU A 15 32.18 -101.48 -85.25
N MET A 16 31.37 -100.60 -85.84
CA MET A 16 30.20 -101.02 -86.63
C MET A 16 30.62 -101.97 -87.77
N ALA A 17 29.76 -102.96 -88.03
CA ALA A 17 29.31 -103.48 -89.35
C ALA A 17 30.31 -103.80 -90.49
N ALA A 18 30.12 -104.86 -91.29
CA ALA A 18 29.24 -106.05 -91.18
C ALA A 18 29.55 -107.10 -92.27
N ALA A 19 29.36 -108.39 -91.94
CA ALA A 19 29.05 -109.52 -92.85
C ALA A 19 30.09 -109.89 -93.96
N ALA A 20 30.07 -111.07 -94.60
CA ALA A 20 29.11 -112.19 -94.60
C ALA A 20 29.79 -113.56 -94.89
N CYS A 21 28.98 -114.64 -94.87
CA CYS A 21 29.25 -116.01 -95.34
C CYS A 21 30.22 -116.89 -94.50
N MET A 22 30.02 -118.18 -94.20
CA MET A 22 28.93 -119.21 -94.20
C MET A 22 29.67 -120.57 -94.40
N ALA A 23 29.27 -121.76 -93.93
CA ALA A 23 28.26 -122.20 -92.93
C ALA A 23 28.42 -123.73 -92.68
N ALA A 24 27.53 -124.30 -91.84
CA ALA A 24 27.08 -125.72 -91.82
C ALA A 24 28.03 -126.82 -91.24
N LEU A 25 27.58 -127.95 -90.66
CA LEU A 25 26.30 -128.47 -90.07
C LEU A 25 26.71 -129.80 -89.30
N VAL A 26 26.05 -130.42 -88.29
CA VAL A 26 25.10 -130.02 -87.21
C VAL A 26 24.80 -131.23 -86.26
N VAL A 27 24.16 -130.98 -85.10
CA VAL A 27 23.36 -131.91 -84.24
C VAL A 27 24.05 -132.92 -83.29
N THR A 28 23.35 -133.16 -82.16
CA THR A 28 23.59 -134.05 -81.01
C THR A 28 23.00 -135.46 -81.15
N PRO A 29 23.50 -136.47 -80.40
CA PRO A 29 22.75 -137.69 -80.11
C PRO A 29 22.63 -138.07 -78.60
N PHE A 30 21.40 -138.34 -78.18
CA PHE A 30 20.94 -139.23 -77.08
C PHE A 30 19.56 -139.73 -77.58
N LEU A 31 19.10 -140.96 -77.39
CA LEU A 31 19.24 -141.86 -76.23
C LEU A 31 19.73 -143.28 -76.58
N GLU A 32 20.41 -143.88 -75.60
CA GLU A 32 20.35 -145.27 -75.13
C GLU A 32 20.58 -146.49 -76.06
N HIS A 33 21.47 -147.37 -75.55
CA HIS A 33 21.48 -148.83 -75.66
C HIS A 33 21.65 -149.49 -77.06
N GLY A 34 22.69 -150.34 -77.15
CA GLY A 34 22.67 -151.51 -78.04
C GLY A 34 21.85 -152.66 -77.40
N PRO A 35 21.77 -153.85 -78.04
CA PRO A 35 22.59 -154.35 -79.15
C PRO A 35 22.10 -153.92 -80.55
N ALA A 36 22.92 -153.85 -81.61
CA ALA A 36 24.39 -153.99 -81.71
C ALA A 36 24.90 -153.48 -83.10
N ALA A 37 26.24 -153.49 -83.29
CA ALA A 37 26.97 -153.24 -84.54
C ALA A 37 26.88 -151.78 -85.08
N LEU A 38 27.54 -151.34 -86.17
CA LEU A 38 28.34 -152.01 -87.24
C LEU A 38 29.33 -150.95 -87.83
N SER A 39 30.62 -150.96 -87.48
CA SER A 39 31.78 -151.51 -88.22
C SER A 39 32.22 -150.87 -89.58
N ILE A 40 33.50 -150.49 -89.65
CA ILE A 40 34.44 -150.53 -90.83
C ILE A 40 34.28 -149.50 -91.97
N GLY A 41 35.38 -148.75 -92.23
CA GLY A 41 35.61 -147.88 -93.41
C GLY A 41 35.07 -146.45 -93.28
N LEU A 42 35.71 -145.36 -93.72
CA LEU A 42 37.02 -145.09 -94.35
C LEU A 42 37.82 -144.15 -93.40
N ALA A 43 39.16 -144.06 -93.31
CA ALA A 43 40.31 -144.55 -94.09
C ALA A 43 40.68 -143.81 -95.40
N ALA A 44 41.87 -143.17 -95.38
CA ALA A 44 42.67 -142.60 -96.48
C ALA A 44 42.23 -141.26 -97.15
N ALA A 45 43.27 -140.48 -97.53
CA ALA A 45 43.27 -139.18 -98.24
C ALA A 45 42.58 -137.98 -97.53
N GLY A 46 43.05 -136.73 -97.68
CA GLY A 46 44.29 -136.22 -98.28
C GLY A 46 44.50 -134.74 -97.88
N LEU A 47 45.67 -134.35 -97.36
CA LEU A 47 46.81 -133.81 -98.13
C LEU A 47 46.58 -132.45 -98.85
N ALA A 48 46.16 -131.42 -98.11
CA ALA A 48 46.54 -130.00 -98.33
C ALA A 48 46.12 -129.16 -97.09
N CYS A 49 46.96 -128.37 -96.41
CA CYS A 49 48.39 -128.12 -96.56
C CYS A 49 49.11 -128.28 -95.21
N ALA A 50 50.00 -129.26 -95.11
CA ALA A 50 51.16 -129.17 -94.22
C ALA A 50 52.31 -128.48 -94.99
N GLY A 51 53.16 -127.69 -94.33
CA GLY A 51 54.38 -127.16 -94.97
C GLY A 51 54.98 -125.92 -94.31
N TRP A 52 54.16 -124.91 -94.01
CA TRP A 52 54.58 -123.69 -93.30
C TRP A 52 53.90 -123.69 -91.93
N GLY A 53 54.57 -123.65 -90.78
CA GLY A 53 55.91 -123.17 -90.49
C GLY A 53 55.78 -122.21 -89.30
N VAL A 54 55.83 -122.66 -88.04
CA VAL A 54 57.07 -123.00 -87.28
C VAL A 54 58.10 -121.85 -87.19
N VAL A 55 57.87 -120.74 -87.91
CA VAL A 55 58.72 -119.54 -87.96
C VAL A 55 57.96 -118.32 -87.43
N ARG A 56 56.68 -118.12 -87.79
CA ARG A 56 55.95 -116.89 -87.45
C ARG A 56 55.53 -116.78 -85.98
N GLN A 57 55.31 -117.91 -85.29
CA GLN A 57 54.81 -117.96 -83.92
C GLN A 57 55.84 -117.55 -82.85
N ARG A 58 57.12 -117.42 -83.22
CA ARG A 58 58.18 -116.81 -82.39
C ARG A 58 58.38 -115.31 -82.63
N ALA A 59 57.81 -114.74 -83.70
CA ALA A 59 57.95 -113.32 -84.02
C ALA A 59 56.91 -112.46 -83.28
N ALA A 60 55.62 -112.77 -83.44
CA ALA A 60 54.53 -111.97 -82.84
C ALA A 60 54.55 -111.97 -81.29
N HIS A 61 55.09 -113.02 -80.67
CA HIS A 61 55.29 -113.06 -79.21
C HIS A 61 56.40 -112.10 -78.74
N ALA A 62 57.37 -111.75 -79.60
CA ALA A 62 58.40 -110.78 -79.25
C ALA A 62 57.88 -109.34 -79.33
N GLU A 63 57.07 -109.00 -80.34
CA GLU A 63 56.48 -107.66 -80.50
C GLU A 63 55.58 -107.27 -79.32
N VAL A 64 54.62 -108.12 -78.94
CA VAL A 64 53.72 -107.85 -77.80
C VAL A 64 54.49 -107.71 -76.48
N GLN A 65 55.55 -108.50 -76.29
CA GLN A 65 56.37 -108.44 -75.08
C GLN A 65 57.29 -107.21 -75.06
N GLN A 66 57.70 -106.71 -76.23
CA GLN A 66 58.43 -105.46 -76.40
C GLN A 66 57.55 -104.21 -76.18
N GLU A 67 56.29 -104.21 -76.62
CA GLU A 67 55.31 -103.15 -76.27
C GLU A 67 54.98 -103.16 -74.76
N ALA A 68 54.80 -104.33 -74.15
CA ALA A 68 54.55 -104.40 -72.71
C ALA A 68 55.72 -103.84 -71.88
N THR A 69 56.96 -104.12 -72.29
CA THR A 69 58.16 -103.61 -71.60
C THR A 69 58.37 -102.11 -71.84
N SER A 70 58.04 -101.57 -73.02
CA SER A 70 58.13 -100.13 -73.28
C SER A 70 57.06 -99.34 -72.51
N ALA A 71 55.83 -99.86 -72.43
CA ALA A 71 54.76 -99.28 -71.61
C ALA A 71 55.09 -99.27 -70.11
N HIS A 72 55.77 -100.30 -69.60
CA HIS A 72 56.18 -100.37 -68.19
C HIS A 72 57.25 -99.31 -67.87
N ARG A 73 58.31 -99.20 -68.70
CA ARG A 73 59.34 -98.15 -68.55
C ARG A 73 58.76 -96.73 -68.69
N ALA A 74 57.76 -96.55 -69.55
CA ALA A 74 57.08 -95.26 -69.71
C ALA A 74 56.22 -94.86 -68.50
N LEU A 75 55.89 -95.82 -67.61
CA LEU A 75 55.27 -95.58 -66.32
C LEU A 75 56.32 -95.34 -65.22
N GLU A 76 57.40 -96.12 -65.17
CA GLU A 76 58.54 -95.86 -64.25
C GLU A 76 59.07 -94.42 -64.39
N GLU A 77 59.29 -93.93 -65.61
CA GLU A 77 59.80 -92.56 -65.83
C GLU A 77 58.77 -91.47 -65.48
N LEU A 78 57.47 -91.78 -65.51
CA LEU A 78 56.44 -90.87 -64.99
C LEU A 78 56.39 -90.89 -63.45
N GLU A 79 56.59 -92.06 -62.85
CA GLU A 79 56.64 -92.25 -61.40
C GLU A 79 57.82 -91.48 -60.80
N ASP A 80 59.05 -91.66 -61.32
CA ASP A 80 60.25 -90.89 -60.92
C ASP A 80 60.03 -89.36 -60.99
N ARG A 81 59.37 -88.88 -62.05
CA ARG A 81 59.08 -87.45 -62.26
C ARG A 81 57.96 -86.92 -61.33
N LEU A 82 56.94 -87.74 -61.06
CA LEU A 82 55.89 -87.44 -60.07
C LEU A 82 56.49 -87.36 -58.66
N ASP A 83 57.38 -88.29 -58.33
CA ASP A 83 58.06 -88.38 -57.05
C ASP A 83 59.04 -87.20 -56.85
N ALA A 84 59.71 -86.76 -57.93
CA ALA A 84 60.49 -85.52 -57.93
C ALA A 84 59.64 -84.26 -57.71
N MET A 85 58.47 -84.15 -58.37
CA MET A 85 57.53 -83.05 -58.14
C MET A 85 56.97 -83.08 -56.71
N SER A 86 56.69 -84.26 -56.16
CA SER A 86 56.21 -84.45 -54.79
C SER A 86 57.23 -83.93 -53.77
N ARG A 87 58.50 -84.36 -53.87
CA ARG A 87 59.61 -83.86 -53.02
C ARG A 87 59.79 -82.35 -53.08
N GLU A 88 59.60 -81.74 -54.24
CA GLU A 88 59.65 -80.29 -54.43
C GLU A 88 58.46 -79.57 -53.77
N HIS A 89 57.26 -80.15 -53.81
CA HIS A 89 56.08 -79.62 -53.14
C HIS A 89 56.16 -79.75 -51.62
N GLU A 90 56.72 -80.84 -51.10
CA GLU A 90 57.02 -81.01 -49.65
C GLU A 90 58.05 -79.98 -49.16
N GLN A 91 59.03 -79.61 -50.00
CA GLN A 91 59.97 -78.50 -49.76
C GLN A 91 59.33 -77.10 -49.91
N GLY A 92 58.04 -77.02 -50.24
CA GLY A 92 57.28 -75.77 -50.35
C GLY A 92 57.29 -75.12 -51.75
N TRP A 93 57.96 -75.70 -52.74
CA TRP A 93 57.99 -75.19 -54.12
C TRP A 93 56.71 -75.57 -54.89
N ILE A 94 55.55 -75.15 -54.40
CA ILE A 94 54.23 -75.55 -54.89
C ILE A 94 54.02 -75.35 -56.40
N GLY A 95 54.74 -74.41 -57.02
CA GLY A 95 54.65 -74.12 -58.46
C GLY A 95 55.42 -75.07 -59.38
N LYS A 96 56.12 -76.09 -58.85
CA LYS A 96 56.86 -77.08 -59.65
C LYS A 96 55.88 -78.06 -60.33
N THR A 97 56.20 -78.48 -61.54
CA THR A 97 55.37 -79.33 -62.41
C THR A 97 56.18 -80.49 -62.99
N ILE A 98 55.50 -81.56 -63.39
CA ILE A 98 56.08 -82.65 -64.18
C ILE A 98 56.42 -82.10 -65.57
N ASP A 99 57.70 -82.18 -65.97
CA ASP A 99 58.08 -82.03 -67.37
C ASP A 99 57.59 -83.24 -68.16
N VAL A 100 56.61 -82.99 -69.04
CA VAL A 100 56.01 -83.99 -69.92
C VAL A 100 56.65 -84.07 -71.30
N SER A 101 57.59 -83.16 -71.64
CA SER A 101 58.11 -83.00 -73.01
C SER A 101 58.93 -84.20 -73.50
N ALA A 102 59.58 -84.92 -72.58
CA ALA A 102 60.37 -86.11 -72.86
C ALA A 102 59.61 -87.43 -72.63
N LEU A 103 58.38 -87.40 -72.11
CA LEU A 103 57.60 -88.62 -71.83
C LEU A 103 56.91 -89.16 -73.09
N PRO A 104 56.79 -90.49 -73.24
CA PRO A 104 55.92 -91.10 -74.24
C PRO A 104 54.47 -90.60 -74.12
N SER A 105 53.76 -90.51 -75.25
CA SER A 105 52.49 -89.77 -75.37
C SER A 105 51.40 -90.17 -74.36
N ALA A 106 51.34 -91.46 -73.99
CA ALA A 106 50.40 -91.96 -73.00
C ALA A 106 50.69 -91.43 -71.58
N SER A 107 51.95 -91.46 -71.13
CA SER A 107 52.35 -90.98 -69.81
C SER A 107 52.46 -89.46 -69.75
N ALA A 108 52.85 -88.79 -70.85
CA ALA A 108 52.76 -87.33 -70.98
C ALA A 108 51.33 -86.83 -70.72
N GLY A 109 50.31 -87.50 -71.28
CA GLY A 109 48.89 -87.17 -71.06
C GLY A 109 48.35 -87.46 -69.64
N ILE A 110 49.13 -88.13 -68.79
CA ILE A 110 48.84 -88.28 -67.35
C ILE A 110 49.54 -87.17 -66.57
N GLY A 111 50.83 -86.94 -66.82
CA GLY A 111 51.59 -85.85 -66.20
C GLY A 111 50.96 -84.48 -66.40
N ASP A 112 50.41 -84.22 -67.60
CA ASP A 112 49.75 -82.93 -67.89
C ASP A 112 48.44 -82.75 -67.11
N LYS A 113 47.67 -83.83 -66.88
CA LYS A 113 46.49 -83.80 -66.00
C LYS A 113 46.86 -83.56 -64.54
N ILE A 114 47.99 -84.13 -64.09
CA ILE A 114 48.52 -83.88 -62.73
C ILE A 114 48.93 -82.41 -62.59
N ASN A 115 49.63 -81.84 -63.58
CA ASN A 115 49.98 -80.43 -63.62
C ASN A 115 48.74 -79.50 -63.56
N GLN A 116 47.69 -79.82 -64.34
CA GLN A 116 46.43 -79.09 -64.32
C GLN A 116 45.72 -79.17 -62.96
N LEU A 117 45.71 -80.34 -62.32
CA LEU A 117 45.13 -80.52 -60.98
C LEU A 117 45.91 -79.72 -59.92
N VAL A 118 47.24 -79.78 -59.97
CA VAL A 118 48.16 -78.99 -59.13
C VAL A 118 47.86 -77.49 -59.28
N ALA A 119 47.84 -76.97 -60.51
CA ALA A 119 47.53 -75.57 -60.78
C ALA A 119 46.15 -75.14 -60.24
N ALA A 120 45.13 -75.99 -60.41
CA ALA A 120 43.78 -75.77 -59.89
C ALA A 120 43.66 -75.84 -58.35
N HIS A 121 44.67 -76.38 -57.65
CA HIS A 121 44.77 -76.31 -56.18
C HIS A 121 45.61 -75.11 -55.71
N ILE A 122 46.65 -74.72 -56.46
CA ILE A 122 47.44 -73.50 -56.18
C ILE A 122 46.58 -72.25 -56.34
N ALA A 123 45.82 -72.13 -57.44
CA ALA A 123 44.98 -70.97 -57.72
C ALA A 123 43.99 -70.67 -56.57
N VAL A 124 43.40 -71.72 -56.00
CA VAL A 124 42.52 -71.61 -54.81
C VAL A 124 43.29 -71.16 -53.57
N LYS A 125 44.49 -71.70 -53.32
CA LYS A 125 45.33 -71.27 -52.19
C LYS A 125 45.72 -69.79 -52.31
N MET A 126 46.08 -69.32 -53.51
CA MET A 126 46.41 -67.92 -53.75
C MET A 126 45.21 -66.98 -53.54
N GLN A 127 44.03 -67.35 -54.06
CA GLN A 127 42.80 -66.59 -53.80
C GLN A 127 42.46 -66.43 -52.30
N VAL A 128 42.74 -67.45 -51.48
CA VAL A 128 42.61 -67.34 -50.02
C VAL A 128 43.62 -66.33 -49.46
N VAL A 129 44.91 -66.43 -49.84
CA VAL A 129 45.96 -65.51 -49.37
C VAL A 129 45.66 -64.05 -49.75
N ASP A 130 45.25 -63.78 -50.99
CA ASP A 130 44.91 -62.44 -51.45
C ASP A 130 43.69 -61.86 -50.70
N THR A 131 42.69 -62.69 -50.41
CA THR A 131 41.50 -62.29 -49.65
C THR A 131 41.82 -62.03 -48.18
N ILE A 132 42.62 -62.89 -47.54
CA ILE A 132 43.11 -62.67 -46.16
C ILE A 132 43.91 -61.37 -46.07
N LYS A 133 44.76 -61.08 -47.07
CA LYS A 133 45.53 -59.84 -47.12
C LYS A 133 44.63 -58.61 -47.21
N ALA A 134 43.58 -58.64 -48.02
CA ALA A 134 42.59 -57.56 -48.07
C ALA A 134 41.92 -57.31 -46.71
N TYR A 135 41.56 -58.37 -45.97
CA TYR A 135 40.99 -58.24 -44.61
C TYR A 135 41.99 -57.70 -43.60
N GLY A 136 43.27 -58.07 -43.70
CA GLY A 136 44.36 -57.49 -42.89
C GLY A 136 44.60 -55.99 -43.18
N GLU A 137 44.25 -55.53 -44.38
CA GLU A 137 44.27 -54.12 -44.79
C GLU A 137 42.94 -53.39 -44.49
N GLY A 138 41.99 -54.04 -43.80
CA GLY A 138 40.68 -53.46 -43.44
C GLY A 138 39.64 -53.43 -44.58
N ARG A 139 39.90 -54.09 -45.71
CA ARG A 139 39.06 -54.06 -46.93
C ARG A 139 38.07 -55.23 -46.95
N PHE A 140 37.04 -55.13 -46.12
CA PHE A 140 35.99 -56.14 -45.95
C PHE A 140 34.96 -56.20 -47.10
N ASP A 141 35.03 -55.27 -48.05
CA ASP A 141 34.29 -55.27 -49.30
C ASP A 141 34.75 -56.37 -50.29
N VAL A 142 36.01 -56.79 -50.18
CA VAL A 142 36.61 -57.84 -51.02
C VAL A 142 36.03 -59.21 -50.68
N LYS A 143 35.51 -59.92 -51.68
CA LYS A 143 34.95 -61.27 -51.51
C LYS A 143 35.65 -62.29 -52.40
N MET A 144 35.98 -63.43 -51.80
CA MET A 144 36.54 -64.57 -52.52
C MET A 144 35.51 -65.13 -53.52
N ALA A 145 35.97 -65.57 -54.70
CA ALA A 145 35.13 -66.25 -55.67
C ALA A 145 34.50 -67.53 -55.08
N ARG A 146 33.23 -67.81 -55.42
CA ARG A 146 32.50 -69.01 -54.97
C ARG A 146 33.10 -70.25 -55.61
N LEU A 147 33.62 -71.15 -54.79
CA LEU A 147 34.19 -72.43 -55.26
C LEU A 147 33.11 -73.53 -55.29
N PRO A 148 33.08 -74.40 -56.32
CA PRO A 148 32.07 -75.45 -56.44
C PRO A 148 32.40 -76.70 -55.61
N GLY A 149 31.36 -77.47 -55.26
CA GLY A 149 31.47 -78.75 -54.56
C GLY A 149 32.10 -78.62 -53.17
N GLN A 150 32.90 -79.61 -52.76
CA GLN A 150 33.57 -79.62 -51.45
C GLN A 150 34.51 -78.43 -51.20
N LYS A 151 34.92 -77.70 -52.25
CA LYS A 151 35.74 -76.48 -52.10
C LYS A 151 34.94 -75.27 -51.58
N ALA A 152 33.60 -75.31 -51.60
CA ALA A 152 32.74 -74.22 -51.12
C ALA A 152 32.98 -73.83 -49.64
N VAL A 153 33.31 -74.81 -48.80
CA VAL A 153 33.63 -74.63 -47.36
C VAL A 153 34.76 -73.62 -47.15
N ILE A 154 35.69 -73.50 -48.10
CA ILE A 154 36.79 -72.51 -48.05
C ILE A 154 36.22 -71.09 -48.20
N THR A 155 35.29 -70.87 -49.15
CA THR A 155 34.64 -69.56 -49.33
C THR A 155 33.74 -69.22 -48.13
N GLU A 156 33.02 -70.19 -47.58
CA GLU A 156 32.16 -70.02 -46.39
C GLU A 156 32.96 -69.65 -45.13
N ALA A 157 34.11 -70.29 -44.91
CA ALA A 157 35.03 -69.92 -43.84
C ALA A 157 35.56 -68.47 -44.01
N MET A 158 35.87 -68.07 -45.25
CA MET A 158 36.30 -66.71 -45.54
C MET A 158 35.20 -65.65 -45.33
N ASP A 159 33.94 -65.94 -45.68
CA ASP A 159 32.80 -65.08 -45.33
C ASP A 159 32.65 -64.94 -43.81
N SER A 160 32.78 -66.04 -43.06
CA SER A 160 32.64 -66.05 -41.59
C SER A 160 33.72 -65.21 -40.89
N VAL A 161 34.97 -65.28 -41.37
CA VAL A 161 36.07 -64.42 -40.91
C VAL A 161 35.79 -62.95 -41.23
N CYS A 162 35.32 -62.65 -42.45
CA CYS A 162 34.97 -61.29 -42.86
C CYS A 162 33.86 -60.68 -41.99
N ALA A 163 32.79 -61.43 -41.75
CA ALA A 163 31.66 -61.01 -40.92
C ALA A 163 32.08 -60.76 -39.47
N SER A 164 32.90 -61.65 -38.90
CA SER A 164 33.42 -61.51 -37.52
C SER A 164 34.30 -60.27 -37.35
N LEU A 165 35.24 -60.03 -38.28
CA LEU A 165 36.11 -58.86 -38.25
C LEU A 165 35.31 -57.55 -38.46
N SER A 166 34.36 -57.54 -39.39
CA SER A 166 33.49 -56.39 -39.65
C SER A 166 32.65 -56.00 -38.43
N ALA A 167 32.12 -56.99 -37.69
CA ALA A 167 31.34 -56.76 -36.48
C ALA A 167 32.18 -56.11 -35.36
N VAL A 168 33.40 -56.61 -35.14
CA VAL A 168 34.34 -56.07 -34.14
C VAL A 168 34.73 -54.63 -34.45
N VAL A 169 34.98 -54.29 -35.72
CA VAL A 169 35.26 -52.90 -36.13
C VAL A 169 34.06 -51.98 -35.91
N LEU A 170 32.86 -52.41 -36.30
CA LEU A 170 31.64 -51.60 -36.14
C LEU A 170 31.27 -51.36 -34.67
N GLU A 171 31.48 -52.35 -33.79
CA GLU A 171 31.29 -52.21 -32.35
C GLU A 171 32.36 -51.29 -31.71
N SER A 172 33.62 -51.41 -32.13
CA SER A 172 34.70 -50.50 -31.73
C SER A 172 34.38 -49.05 -32.08
N GLU A 173 33.91 -48.78 -33.32
CA GLU A 173 33.45 -47.44 -33.70
C GLU A 173 32.25 -46.97 -32.87
N ARG A 174 31.28 -47.85 -32.57
CA ARG A 174 30.10 -47.46 -31.76
C ARG A 174 30.53 -47.03 -30.36
N ASN A 175 31.45 -47.76 -29.75
CA ASN A 175 31.96 -47.47 -28.41
C ASN A 175 32.84 -46.21 -28.43
N ALA A 176 33.64 -45.99 -29.48
CA ALA A 176 34.37 -44.74 -29.70
C ALA A 176 33.42 -43.54 -29.85
N ARG A 177 32.32 -43.65 -30.62
CA ARG A 177 31.29 -42.61 -30.74
C ARG A 177 30.64 -42.26 -29.40
N ILE A 178 30.31 -43.25 -28.57
CA ILE A 178 29.75 -43.04 -27.22
C ILE A 178 30.76 -42.33 -26.31
N ARG A 179 32.03 -42.75 -26.31
CA ARG A 179 33.10 -42.08 -25.54
C ARG A 179 33.27 -40.62 -25.96
N THR A 180 33.38 -40.35 -27.26
CA THR A 180 33.54 -38.98 -27.79
C THR A 180 32.32 -38.11 -27.44
N ALA A 181 31.11 -38.66 -27.47
CA ALA A 181 29.91 -37.95 -27.04
C ALA A 181 29.99 -37.55 -25.55
N LEU A 182 30.33 -38.49 -24.65
CA LEU A 182 30.53 -38.21 -23.22
C LEU A 182 31.66 -37.21 -22.96
N GLU A 183 32.68 -37.16 -23.81
CA GLU A 183 33.82 -36.25 -23.68
C GLU A 183 33.49 -34.77 -24.01
N VAL A 184 32.36 -34.50 -24.70
CA VAL A 184 31.94 -33.15 -25.13
C VAL A 184 30.62 -32.64 -24.50
N VAL A 185 29.92 -33.42 -23.69
CA VAL A 185 28.77 -32.94 -22.91
C VAL A 185 29.22 -31.96 -21.81
N THR A 186 28.42 -30.92 -21.57
CA THR A 186 28.66 -29.86 -20.57
C THR A 186 28.46 -30.30 -19.12
N SER A 187 27.68 -31.37 -18.87
CA SER A 187 27.61 -32.01 -17.55
C SER A 187 28.98 -32.58 -17.16
N ASN A 188 29.38 -32.39 -15.90
CA ASN A 188 30.66 -32.87 -15.39
C ASN A 188 30.57 -34.38 -15.10
N VAL A 189 31.05 -35.24 -16.00
CA VAL A 189 30.89 -36.71 -15.91
C VAL A 189 32.21 -37.38 -15.54
N MET A 190 32.18 -38.16 -14.45
CA MET A 190 33.25 -39.05 -14.00
C MET A 190 32.72 -40.49 -13.92
N ILE A 191 33.55 -41.49 -14.25
CA ILE A 191 33.19 -42.91 -14.11
C ILE A 191 34.29 -43.64 -13.34
N ALA A 192 33.90 -44.39 -12.32
CA ALA A 192 34.75 -45.35 -11.64
C ALA A 192 34.33 -46.80 -11.96
N ASP A 193 35.29 -47.72 -11.96
CA ASP A 193 35.05 -49.16 -12.16
C ASP A 193 34.45 -49.85 -10.92
N ALA A 194 34.36 -51.19 -10.94
CA ALA A 194 33.86 -51.98 -9.82
C ALA A 194 34.74 -51.90 -8.55
N ASP A 195 36.07 -51.82 -8.73
CA ASP A 195 37.07 -51.66 -7.65
C ASP A 195 37.20 -50.21 -7.16
N GLN A 196 36.51 -49.29 -7.85
CA GLN A 196 36.36 -47.86 -7.61
C GLN A 196 37.60 -47.03 -7.99
N ASN A 197 38.31 -47.46 -9.04
CA ASN A 197 39.31 -46.66 -9.74
C ASN A 197 38.64 -45.81 -10.82
N ILE A 198 39.06 -44.55 -10.97
CA ILE A 198 38.47 -43.61 -11.93
C ILE A 198 39.00 -43.93 -13.33
N VAL A 199 38.14 -44.51 -14.17
CA VAL A 199 38.48 -44.98 -15.53
C VAL A 199 38.12 -43.98 -16.64
N PHE A 200 37.24 -43.02 -16.36
CA PHE A 200 36.90 -41.94 -17.29
C PHE A 200 36.56 -40.64 -16.57
N MET A 201 36.94 -39.53 -17.19
CA MET A 201 36.54 -38.16 -16.86
C MET A 201 36.33 -37.42 -18.18
N ASN A 202 35.30 -36.58 -18.28
CA ASN A 202 35.15 -35.67 -19.40
C ASN A 202 35.81 -34.29 -19.13
N LYS A 203 35.95 -33.50 -20.19
CA LYS A 203 36.63 -32.19 -20.12
C LYS A 203 35.89 -31.19 -19.23
N ALA A 204 34.58 -31.34 -19.05
CA ALA A 204 33.80 -30.55 -18.12
C ALA A 204 34.23 -30.83 -16.66
N VAL A 205 34.23 -32.09 -16.20
CA VAL A 205 34.65 -32.41 -14.82
C VAL A 205 36.12 -32.12 -14.57
N GLU A 206 36.99 -32.29 -15.56
CA GLU A 206 38.40 -31.90 -15.48
C GLU A 206 38.56 -30.38 -15.30
N GLN A 207 37.89 -29.56 -16.12
CA GLN A 207 37.95 -28.10 -16.01
C GLN A 207 37.34 -27.60 -14.70
N MET A 208 36.23 -28.20 -14.24
CA MET A 208 35.58 -27.85 -12.97
C MET A 208 36.48 -28.18 -11.78
N LEU A 209 37.07 -29.37 -11.73
CA LEU A 209 37.99 -29.78 -10.66
C LEU A 209 39.31 -29.01 -10.71
N SER A 210 39.78 -28.60 -11.90
CA SER A 210 40.92 -27.71 -12.07
C SER A 210 40.63 -26.30 -11.52
N ASN A 211 39.48 -25.72 -11.88
CA ASN A 211 39.00 -24.44 -11.33
C ASN A 211 38.75 -24.49 -9.82
N ALA A 212 38.54 -25.68 -9.25
CA ALA A 212 38.38 -25.91 -7.82
C ALA A 212 39.65 -26.39 -7.10
N GLU A 213 40.75 -26.66 -7.80
CA GLU A 213 41.89 -27.41 -7.26
C GLU A 213 42.54 -26.73 -6.05
N ALA A 214 42.72 -25.41 -6.13
CA ALA A 214 43.29 -24.59 -5.06
C ALA A 214 42.38 -24.49 -3.82
N ASP A 215 41.07 -24.66 -3.98
CA ASP A 215 40.13 -24.78 -2.86
C ASP A 215 40.16 -26.19 -2.30
N LEU A 216 39.96 -27.20 -3.14
CA LEU A 216 39.92 -28.61 -2.74
C LEU A 216 41.17 -29.03 -1.96
N ARG A 217 42.37 -28.54 -2.32
CA ARG A 217 43.61 -28.75 -1.57
C ARG A 217 43.58 -28.30 -0.10
N LYS A 218 42.72 -27.35 0.28
CA LYS A 218 42.53 -26.91 1.68
C LYS A 218 41.89 -27.99 2.55
N ALA A 219 41.11 -28.91 1.94
CA ALA A 219 40.48 -30.05 2.62
C ALA A 219 41.12 -31.41 2.27
N LEU A 220 41.76 -31.51 1.10
CA LEU A 220 42.41 -32.71 0.57
C LEU A 220 43.82 -32.35 0.05
N PRO A 221 44.84 -32.19 0.92
CA PRO A 221 46.14 -31.63 0.53
C PRO A 221 46.91 -32.39 -0.57
N GLN A 222 46.56 -33.66 -0.81
CA GLN A 222 47.16 -34.49 -1.86
C GLN A 222 46.43 -34.39 -3.23
N PHE A 223 45.37 -33.59 -3.33
CA PHE A 223 44.59 -33.45 -4.55
C PHE A 223 45.41 -32.80 -5.69
N ASP A 224 45.43 -33.46 -6.85
CA ASP A 224 46.04 -32.99 -8.10
C ASP A 224 45.14 -33.48 -9.25
N VAL A 225 44.49 -32.55 -9.97
CA VAL A 225 43.46 -32.89 -10.96
C VAL A 225 43.98 -33.85 -12.03
N ARG A 226 45.26 -33.73 -12.38
CA ARG A 226 45.95 -34.54 -13.39
C ARG A 226 46.24 -35.97 -12.93
N LYS A 227 46.02 -36.27 -11.65
CA LYS A 227 46.20 -37.60 -11.03
C LYS A 227 44.87 -38.23 -10.63
N VAL A 228 43.74 -37.57 -10.88
CA VAL A 228 42.41 -38.11 -10.54
C VAL A 228 42.08 -39.31 -11.43
N LEU A 229 42.30 -39.21 -12.74
CA LEU A 229 42.18 -40.34 -13.67
C LEU A 229 43.21 -41.43 -13.31
N GLY A 230 42.75 -42.67 -13.17
CA GLY A 230 43.54 -43.82 -12.74
C GLY A 230 43.73 -43.95 -11.21
N SER A 231 43.30 -42.98 -10.41
CA SER A 231 43.30 -43.08 -8.94
C SER A 231 42.06 -43.79 -8.40
N ASN A 232 42.17 -44.38 -7.20
CA ASN A 232 41.02 -44.95 -6.48
C ASN A 232 40.31 -43.87 -5.67
N ILE A 233 38.97 -43.83 -5.70
CA ILE A 233 38.19 -42.75 -5.05
C ILE A 233 38.36 -42.68 -3.53
N ASP A 234 38.87 -43.74 -2.88
CA ASP A 234 39.11 -43.78 -1.44
C ASP A 234 39.89 -42.56 -0.94
N ILE A 235 40.89 -42.09 -1.70
CA ILE A 235 41.80 -41.00 -1.28
C ILE A 235 41.11 -39.63 -1.16
N PHE A 236 39.87 -39.50 -1.66
CA PHE A 236 39.08 -38.27 -1.60
C PHE A 236 38.01 -38.30 -0.47
N HIS A 237 37.89 -39.42 0.27
CA HIS A 237 36.81 -39.64 1.22
C HIS A 237 37.29 -39.81 2.67
N LYS A 238 36.59 -39.17 3.62
CA LYS A 238 36.94 -39.22 5.06
C LYS A 238 36.76 -40.59 5.72
N ASN A 239 35.92 -41.46 5.16
CA ASN A 239 35.69 -42.82 5.65
C ASN A 239 35.43 -43.73 4.44
N PRO A 240 36.47 -44.17 3.71
CA PRO A 240 36.30 -44.84 2.42
C PRO A 240 35.44 -46.10 2.47
N ALA A 241 35.47 -46.84 3.59
CA ALA A 241 34.61 -48.00 3.80
C ALA A 241 33.11 -47.67 3.75
N HIS A 242 32.70 -46.47 4.17
CA HIS A 242 31.31 -46.02 4.04
C HIS A 242 30.91 -45.82 2.58
N GLN A 243 31.73 -45.13 1.78
CA GLN A 243 31.49 -44.97 0.35
C GLN A 243 31.52 -46.30 -0.40
N ARG A 244 32.51 -47.17 -0.13
CA ARG A 244 32.57 -48.52 -0.73
C ARG A 244 31.28 -49.31 -0.49
N ASN A 245 30.78 -49.32 0.75
CA ASN A 245 29.53 -50.01 1.10
C ASN A 245 28.29 -49.36 0.43
N MET A 246 28.21 -48.03 0.41
CA MET A 246 27.10 -47.31 -0.21
C MET A 246 27.05 -47.52 -1.73
N LEU A 247 28.19 -47.47 -2.41
CA LEU A 247 28.30 -47.72 -3.85
C LEU A 247 28.09 -49.18 -4.22
N ALA A 248 28.49 -50.13 -3.39
CA ALA A 248 28.21 -51.55 -3.59
C ALA A 248 26.71 -51.88 -3.43
N GLY A 249 26.01 -51.19 -2.53
CA GLY A 249 24.55 -51.32 -2.35
C GLY A 249 23.69 -50.55 -3.36
N LEU A 250 24.31 -49.74 -4.23
CA LEU A 250 23.62 -48.82 -5.14
C LEU A 250 22.89 -49.56 -6.27
N ARG A 251 21.56 -49.42 -6.33
CA ARG A 251 20.68 -50.01 -7.36
C ARG A 251 20.12 -48.99 -8.35
N ASP A 252 19.83 -47.78 -7.87
CA ASP A 252 19.26 -46.66 -8.62
C ASP A 252 20.12 -45.40 -8.43
N THR A 253 19.78 -44.31 -9.13
CA THR A 253 20.47 -43.02 -8.98
C THR A 253 20.35 -42.45 -7.57
N HIS A 254 21.47 -42.34 -6.86
CA HIS A 254 21.61 -41.61 -5.59
C HIS A 254 21.95 -40.13 -5.85
N ARG A 255 21.35 -39.22 -5.08
CA ARG A 255 21.60 -37.77 -5.16
C ARG A 255 22.02 -37.24 -3.79
N ALA A 256 23.09 -36.46 -3.76
CA ALA A 256 23.65 -35.86 -2.55
C ALA A 256 24.16 -34.43 -2.81
N GLN A 257 24.34 -33.65 -1.75
CA GLN A 257 25.04 -32.37 -1.79
C GLN A 257 26.13 -32.38 -0.72
N ILE A 258 27.36 -31.99 -1.07
CA ILE A 258 28.51 -31.96 -0.17
C ILE A 258 29.12 -30.56 -0.12
N LYS A 259 29.61 -30.13 1.06
CA LYS A 259 30.36 -28.87 1.23
C LYS A 259 31.82 -29.20 1.55
N VAL A 260 32.75 -28.81 0.66
CA VAL A 260 34.19 -29.15 0.73
C VAL A 260 35.00 -27.88 0.51
N ALA A 261 35.88 -27.55 1.46
CA ALA A 261 36.78 -26.39 1.41
C ALA A 261 36.12 -25.02 1.12
N GLY A 262 34.82 -24.88 1.42
CA GLY A 262 34.02 -23.68 1.15
C GLY A 262 33.12 -23.80 -0.09
N ARG A 263 33.40 -24.72 -1.01
CA ARG A 263 32.55 -25.01 -2.17
C ARG A 263 31.43 -25.99 -1.85
N THR A 264 30.34 -25.91 -2.60
CA THR A 264 29.18 -26.79 -2.51
C THR A 264 28.98 -27.53 -3.82
N PHE A 265 29.11 -28.86 -3.81
CA PHE A 265 28.89 -29.70 -4.99
C PHE A 265 27.61 -30.53 -4.83
N ALA A 266 26.75 -30.49 -5.84
CA ALA A 266 25.73 -31.51 -6.07
C ALA A 266 26.38 -32.72 -6.75
N LEU A 267 26.01 -33.93 -6.29
CA LEU A 267 26.48 -35.21 -6.79
C LEU A 267 25.29 -36.07 -7.19
N VAL A 268 25.37 -36.70 -8.36
CA VAL A 268 24.38 -37.66 -8.87
C VAL A 268 25.12 -38.92 -9.27
N ALA A 269 25.05 -39.96 -8.42
CA ALA A 269 25.75 -41.23 -8.62
C ALA A 269 24.77 -42.30 -9.11
N THR A 270 25.06 -42.90 -10.27
CA THR A 270 24.23 -43.90 -10.94
C THR A 270 25.07 -45.15 -11.23
N PRO A 271 24.62 -46.37 -10.86
CA PRO A 271 25.39 -47.58 -11.10
C PRO A 271 25.44 -47.91 -12.59
N VAL A 272 26.58 -48.39 -13.07
CA VAL A 272 26.73 -48.91 -14.44
C VAL A 272 26.59 -50.43 -14.40
N ILE A 273 25.69 -50.96 -15.21
CA ILE A 273 25.36 -52.38 -15.30
C ILE A 273 25.43 -52.78 -16.78
N ASP A 274 26.03 -53.93 -17.09
CA ASP A 274 26.15 -54.44 -18.46
C ASP A 274 24.90 -55.22 -18.92
N ALA A 275 24.96 -55.73 -20.16
CA ALA A 275 23.88 -56.50 -20.77
C ALA A 275 23.66 -57.88 -20.12
N GLN A 276 24.54 -58.31 -19.22
CA GLN A 276 24.48 -59.56 -18.47
C GLN A 276 23.96 -59.33 -17.04
N GLY A 277 23.69 -58.08 -16.65
CA GLY A 277 23.23 -57.71 -15.31
C GLY A 277 24.36 -57.55 -14.29
N VAL A 278 25.63 -57.53 -14.72
CA VAL A 278 26.79 -57.37 -13.85
C VAL A 278 27.13 -55.89 -13.70
N ARG A 279 27.36 -55.45 -12.46
CA ARG A 279 27.73 -54.07 -12.13
C ARG A 279 29.19 -53.80 -12.52
N THR A 280 29.40 -53.06 -13.60
CA THR A 280 30.73 -52.72 -14.14
C THR A 280 31.34 -51.47 -13.51
N GLY A 281 30.54 -50.59 -12.89
CA GLY A 281 31.06 -49.35 -12.30
C GLY A 281 30.00 -48.39 -11.75
N THR A 282 30.34 -47.10 -11.71
CA THR A 282 29.45 -46.01 -11.30
C THR A 282 29.78 -44.74 -12.08
N VAL A 283 28.77 -44.14 -12.71
CA VAL A 283 28.80 -42.77 -13.24
C VAL A 283 28.50 -41.83 -12.08
N VAL A 284 29.30 -40.77 -11.92
CA VAL A 284 29.01 -39.65 -11.01
C VAL A 284 29.00 -38.37 -11.83
N GLU A 285 27.83 -37.72 -11.87
CA GLU A 285 27.70 -36.36 -12.40
C GLU A 285 27.91 -35.35 -11.25
N TRP A 286 28.68 -34.30 -11.52
CA TRP A 286 28.97 -33.22 -10.58
C TRP A 286 28.33 -31.89 -11.03
N GLY A 287 27.90 -31.07 -10.07
CA GLY A 287 27.55 -29.66 -10.29
C GLY A 287 28.10 -28.78 -9.19
N ASP A 288 28.96 -27.82 -9.51
CA ASP A 288 29.40 -26.80 -8.54
C ASP A 288 28.25 -25.79 -8.36
N ARG A 289 27.56 -25.88 -7.21
CA ARG A 289 26.46 -25.00 -6.80
C ARG A 289 26.92 -23.89 -5.86
N THR A 290 28.22 -23.62 -5.73
CA THR A 290 28.74 -22.69 -4.71
C THR A 290 28.16 -21.28 -4.86
N GLN A 291 28.08 -20.76 -6.08
CA GLN A 291 27.49 -19.44 -6.35
C GLN A 291 25.96 -19.42 -6.17
N GLU A 292 25.27 -20.52 -6.51
CA GLU A 292 23.82 -20.65 -6.33
C GLU A 292 23.47 -20.62 -4.84
N VAL A 293 24.10 -21.46 -4.03
CA VAL A 293 23.83 -21.55 -2.58
C VAL A 293 24.26 -20.27 -1.84
N ALA A 294 25.36 -19.63 -2.23
CA ALA A 294 25.72 -18.31 -1.69
C ALA A 294 24.66 -17.24 -2.03
N THR A 295 24.04 -17.32 -3.21
CA THR A 295 22.93 -16.43 -3.60
C THR A 295 21.64 -16.74 -2.85
N GLU A 296 21.34 -18.03 -2.62
CA GLU A 296 20.22 -18.48 -1.79
C GLU A 296 20.36 -17.95 -0.34
N GLU A 297 21.55 -18.07 0.25
CA GLU A 297 21.89 -17.53 1.58
C GLU A 297 21.78 -15.98 1.62
N GLU A 298 22.30 -15.27 0.61
CA GLU A 298 22.25 -13.80 0.52
C GLU A 298 20.82 -13.25 0.39
N ILE A 299 19.98 -13.86 -0.47
CA ILE A 299 18.58 -13.47 -0.64
C ILE A 299 17.78 -13.78 0.63
N ALA A 300 18.02 -14.92 1.27
CA ALA A 300 17.38 -15.26 2.55
C ALA A 300 17.71 -14.23 3.64
N ASN A 301 18.96 -13.76 3.72
CA ASN A 301 19.37 -12.72 4.66
C ASN A 301 18.68 -11.37 4.37
N ALA A 302 18.60 -10.95 3.11
CA ALA A 302 17.91 -9.71 2.73
C ALA A 302 16.40 -9.77 3.05
N VAL A 303 15.74 -10.90 2.78
CA VAL A 303 14.32 -11.11 3.13
C VAL A 303 14.12 -11.15 4.65
N ALA A 304 15.04 -11.77 5.40
CA ALA A 304 14.99 -11.80 6.86
C ALA A 304 15.19 -10.41 7.48
N ALA A 305 16.06 -9.56 6.92
CA ALA A 305 16.23 -8.18 7.36
C ALA A 305 14.93 -7.37 7.18
N ALA A 306 14.32 -7.43 5.99
CA ALA A 306 13.07 -6.75 5.69
C ALA A 306 11.89 -7.26 6.53
N ALA A 307 11.85 -8.56 6.86
CA ALA A 307 10.86 -9.13 7.79
C ALA A 307 11.00 -8.58 9.23
N ASN A 308 12.17 -8.04 9.59
CA ASN A 308 12.42 -7.31 10.84
C ASN A 308 12.36 -5.77 10.67
N GLY A 309 11.97 -5.28 9.49
CA GLY A 309 11.87 -3.85 9.18
C GLY A 309 13.16 -3.18 8.67
N ASP A 310 14.28 -3.90 8.56
CA ASP A 310 15.49 -3.39 7.92
C ASP A 310 15.41 -3.57 6.40
N PHE A 311 14.91 -2.54 5.72
CA PHE A 311 14.88 -2.46 4.25
C PHE A 311 16.16 -1.86 3.65
N SER A 312 17.23 -1.60 4.43
CA SER A 312 18.47 -1.01 3.90
C SER A 312 19.39 -2.04 3.21
N GLN A 313 19.22 -3.33 3.52
CA GLN A 313 19.99 -4.42 2.93
C GLN A 313 19.76 -4.54 1.41
N ARG A 314 20.79 -4.97 0.67
CA ARG A 314 20.74 -5.19 -0.78
C ARG A 314 21.48 -6.46 -1.17
N VAL A 315 20.95 -7.18 -2.15
CA VAL A 315 21.59 -8.33 -2.80
C VAL A 315 22.53 -7.82 -3.88
N SER A 316 23.81 -8.22 -3.87
CA SER A 316 24.75 -7.92 -4.96
C SER A 316 24.26 -8.53 -6.27
N VAL A 317 24.16 -7.73 -7.33
CA VAL A 317 23.76 -8.22 -8.67
C VAL A 317 24.97 -8.46 -9.59
N GLN A 318 26.14 -7.87 -9.27
CA GLN A 318 27.29 -7.79 -10.20
C GLN A 318 27.87 -9.16 -10.56
N ASP A 319 27.93 -10.08 -9.59
CA ASP A 319 28.53 -11.41 -9.74
C ASP A 319 27.53 -12.49 -10.21
N LYS A 320 26.30 -12.08 -10.57
CA LYS A 320 25.17 -12.98 -10.84
C LYS A 320 24.72 -12.88 -12.30
N ALA A 321 24.17 -13.98 -12.82
CA ALA A 321 23.67 -14.08 -14.19
C ALA A 321 22.27 -14.70 -14.25
N GLY A 322 21.56 -14.43 -15.35
CA GLY A 322 20.24 -15.02 -15.63
C GLY A 322 19.22 -14.78 -14.50
N PHE A 323 18.54 -15.86 -14.09
CA PHE A 323 17.49 -15.83 -13.06
C PHE A 323 17.94 -15.14 -11.76
N PHE A 324 19.13 -15.44 -11.26
CA PHE A 324 19.62 -14.90 -9.99
C PHE A 324 19.88 -13.38 -10.04
N ALA A 325 20.32 -12.85 -11.19
CA ALA A 325 20.47 -11.41 -11.39
C ALA A 325 19.12 -10.69 -11.41
N SER A 326 18.14 -11.24 -12.13
CA SER A 326 16.77 -10.72 -12.16
C SER A 326 16.09 -10.78 -10.78
N LEU A 327 16.28 -11.88 -10.05
CA LEU A 327 15.73 -12.06 -8.70
C LEU A 327 16.35 -11.07 -7.70
N GLY A 328 17.68 -10.96 -7.66
CA GLY A 328 18.35 -9.96 -6.81
C GLY A 328 17.94 -8.53 -7.12
N SER A 329 17.77 -8.19 -8.41
CA SER A 329 17.27 -6.89 -8.85
C SER A 329 15.83 -6.63 -8.39
N GLY A 330 14.94 -7.61 -8.53
CA GLY A 330 13.55 -7.50 -8.09
C GLY A 330 13.41 -7.38 -6.57
N VAL A 331 14.22 -8.14 -5.81
CA VAL A 331 14.31 -8.02 -4.35
C VAL A 331 14.77 -6.61 -3.97
N ASN A 332 15.86 -6.10 -4.57
CA ASN A 332 16.36 -4.75 -4.30
C ASN A 332 15.34 -3.65 -4.62
N GLN A 333 14.57 -3.78 -5.72
CA GLN A 333 13.53 -2.83 -6.09
C GLN A 333 12.37 -2.82 -5.07
N ILE A 334 11.99 -3.99 -4.54
CA ILE A 334 11.00 -4.11 -3.46
C ILE A 334 11.54 -3.44 -2.19
N MET A 335 12.79 -3.71 -1.79
CA MET A 335 13.40 -3.07 -0.62
C MET A 335 13.42 -1.55 -0.77
N GLU A 336 13.95 -1.03 -1.88
CA GLU A 336 14.05 0.41 -2.13
C GLU A 336 12.69 1.12 -2.16
N THR A 337 11.65 0.46 -2.69
CA THR A 337 10.28 1.02 -2.71
C THR A 337 9.65 1.02 -1.32
N SER A 338 9.83 -0.07 -0.56
CA SER A 338 9.31 -0.20 0.81
C SER A 338 10.02 0.72 1.79
N GLU A 339 11.36 0.81 1.73
CA GLU A 339 12.20 1.72 2.52
C GLU A 339 11.73 3.17 2.34
N ARG A 340 11.64 3.63 1.09
CA ARG A 340 11.18 4.98 0.74
C ARG A 340 9.74 5.25 1.20
N GLY A 341 8.83 4.32 0.92
CA GLY A 341 7.41 4.48 1.24
C GLY A 341 7.12 4.46 2.75
N LEU A 342 7.89 3.69 3.53
CA LEU A 342 7.76 3.65 4.98
C LEU A 342 8.51 4.80 5.66
N SER A 343 9.67 5.24 5.14
CA SER A 343 10.37 6.44 5.63
C SER A 343 9.48 7.67 5.48
N ASP A 344 8.95 7.95 4.29
CA ASP A 344 8.12 9.15 4.06
C ASP A 344 6.90 9.20 5.00
N VAL A 345 6.34 8.04 5.38
CA VAL A 345 5.24 7.92 6.35
C VAL A 345 5.71 8.08 7.79
N ALA A 346 6.87 7.52 8.15
CA ALA A 346 7.47 7.73 9.47
C ALA A 346 7.88 9.21 9.68
N ASP A 347 8.42 9.85 8.65
CA ASP A 347 8.80 11.27 8.62
C ASP A 347 7.55 12.16 8.77
N LEU A 348 6.47 11.87 8.02
CA LEU A 348 5.17 12.55 8.15
C LEU A 348 4.59 12.43 9.58
N LEU A 349 4.56 11.22 10.14
CA LEU A 349 4.03 10.98 11.48
C LEU A 349 4.92 11.60 12.58
N THR A 350 6.23 11.65 12.36
CA THR A 350 7.18 12.33 13.26
C THR A 350 6.96 13.85 13.23
N ALA A 351 6.77 14.44 12.05
CA ALA A 351 6.43 15.86 11.89
C ALA A 351 5.10 16.19 12.61
N PHE A 352 4.05 15.39 12.39
CA PHE A 352 2.76 15.58 13.07
C PHE A 352 2.88 15.46 14.60
N ALA A 353 3.67 14.49 15.09
CA ALA A 353 3.92 14.32 16.52
C ALA A 353 4.75 15.46 17.14
N SER A 354 5.60 16.13 16.35
CA SER A 354 6.31 17.35 16.75
C SER A 354 5.50 18.64 16.54
N GLY A 355 4.23 18.54 16.13
CA GLY A 355 3.34 19.67 15.86
C GLY A 355 3.40 20.23 14.44
N ASP A 356 4.31 19.78 13.58
CA ASP A 356 4.39 20.26 12.19
C ASP A 356 3.36 19.56 11.29
N LEU A 357 2.17 20.16 11.22
CA LEU A 357 1.09 19.76 10.33
C LEU A 357 1.23 20.37 8.92
N SER A 358 2.34 21.04 8.60
CA SER A 358 2.63 21.50 7.23
C SER A 358 3.33 20.44 6.36
N HIS A 359 3.95 19.42 6.97
CA HIS A 359 4.65 18.35 6.26
C HIS A 359 3.70 17.52 5.37
N ARG A 360 4.11 17.20 4.14
CA ARG A 360 3.35 16.38 3.19
C ARG A 360 4.28 15.45 2.41
N ILE A 361 3.83 14.22 2.17
CA ILE A 361 4.53 13.25 1.33
C ILE A 361 4.42 13.71 -0.13
N GLN A 362 5.50 14.29 -0.65
CA GLN A 362 5.55 14.81 -2.03
C GLN A 362 5.90 13.73 -3.06
N ARG A 363 6.73 12.73 -2.72
CA ARG A 363 7.22 11.70 -3.67
C ARG A 363 6.07 10.92 -4.29
N ASP A 364 6.16 10.59 -5.58
CA ASP A 364 5.11 9.83 -6.25
C ASP A 364 5.24 8.32 -6.07
N TYR A 365 4.08 7.72 -5.84
CA TYR A 365 3.89 6.30 -5.56
C TYR A 365 2.71 5.78 -6.38
N ALA A 366 2.65 4.45 -6.54
CA ALA A 366 1.55 3.74 -7.19
C ALA A 366 0.90 2.74 -6.23
N GLY A 367 -0.31 2.27 -6.56
CA GLY A 367 -1.00 1.21 -5.82
C GLY A 367 -1.29 1.58 -4.36
N LEU A 368 -0.89 0.72 -3.41
CA LEU A 368 -1.17 0.93 -1.99
C LEU A 368 -0.38 2.12 -1.42
N PHE A 369 0.90 2.28 -1.78
CA PHE A 369 1.72 3.41 -1.31
C PHE A 369 1.14 4.77 -1.73
N HIS A 370 0.49 4.84 -2.89
CA HIS A 370 -0.25 6.05 -3.32
C HIS A 370 -1.38 6.39 -2.34
N LYS A 371 -2.21 5.41 -2.00
CA LYS A 371 -3.34 5.59 -1.07
C LYS A 371 -2.89 5.98 0.34
N VAL A 372 -1.73 5.49 0.77
CA VAL A 372 -1.13 5.88 2.07
C VAL A 372 -0.59 7.32 2.02
N LYS A 373 0.05 7.74 0.92
CA LYS A 373 0.41 9.15 0.65
C LYS A 373 -0.83 10.05 0.70
N GLU A 374 -1.89 9.70 -0.02
CA GLU A 374 -3.14 10.48 -0.06
C GLU A 374 -3.78 10.58 1.32
N ALA A 375 -4.02 9.45 2.00
CA ALA A 375 -4.66 9.45 3.32
C ALA A 375 -3.84 10.18 4.39
N GLY A 376 -2.51 10.07 4.35
CA GLY A 376 -1.62 10.80 5.26
C GLY A 376 -1.65 12.32 5.01
N ASN A 377 -1.58 12.74 3.75
CA ASN A 377 -1.67 14.15 3.36
C ASN A 377 -3.05 14.73 3.69
N GLU A 378 -4.14 14.04 3.36
CA GLU A 378 -5.52 14.46 3.67
C GLU A 378 -5.74 14.55 5.19
N THR A 379 -5.19 13.62 5.98
CA THR A 379 -5.22 13.72 7.45
C THR A 379 -4.56 15.00 7.93
N GLY A 380 -3.39 15.35 7.36
CA GLY A 380 -2.73 16.62 7.59
C GLY A 380 -3.63 17.81 7.24
N ASP A 381 -4.22 17.83 6.04
CA ASP A 381 -5.07 18.92 5.57
C ASP A 381 -6.33 19.12 6.43
N GLN A 382 -6.97 18.03 6.86
CA GLN A 382 -8.14 18.09 7.75
C GLN A 382 -7.77 18.59 9.16
N LEU A 383 -6.64 18.16 9.72
CA LEU A 383 -6.15 18.66 11.01
C LEU A 383 -5.75 20.14 10.93
N THR A 384 -5.03 20.53 9.87
CA THR A 384 -4.68 21.93 9.57
C THR A 384 -5.93 22.80 9.50
N ARG A 385 -6.98 22.35 8.78
CA ARG A 385 -8.25 23.07 8.65
C ARG A 385 -8.96 23.22 10.01
N VAL A 386 -9.14 22.13 10.75
CA VAL A 386 -9.86 22.16 12.05
C VAL A 386 -9.12 23.02 13.07
N LEU A 387 -7.79 22.95 13.16
CA LEU A 387 -7.01 23.80 14.05
C LEU A 387 -7.04 25.28 13.62
N GLY A 388 -7.09 25.56 12.32
CA GLY A 388 -7.34 26.90 11.79
C GLY A 388 -8.72 27.46 12.15
N GLU A 389 -9.76 26.61 12.10
CA GLU A 389 -11.11 26.94 12.55
C GLU A 389 -11.16 27.25 14.05
N VAL A 390 -10.56 26.42 14.91
CA VAL A 390 -10.52 26.68 16.36
C VAL A 390 -9.63 27.89 16.71
N ARG A 391 -8.50 28.10 16.03
CA ARG A 391 -7.68 29.33 16.17
C ARG A 391 -8.50 30.58 15.87
N SER A 392 -9.31 30.55 14.82
CA SER A 392 -10.19 31.65 14.42
C SER A 392 -11.33 31.86 15.43
N ALA A 393 -11.93 30.77 15.93
CA ALA A 393 -12.98 30.82 16.94
C ALA A 393 -12.47 31.38 18.28
N ALA A 394 -11.27 31.00 18.71
CA ALA A 394 -10.65 31.51 19.94
C ALA A 394 -10.32 33.01 19.81
N ALA A 395 -9.81 33.47 18.66
CA ALA A 395 -9.58 34.89 18.41
C ALA A 395 -10.90 35.70 18.41
N ALA A 396 -11.97 35.16 17.84
CA ALA A 396 -13.31 35.76 17.89
C ALA A 396 -13.86 35.80 19.33
N LEU A 397 -13.59 34.78 20.15
CA LEU A 397 -13.99 34.72 21.55
C LEU A 397 -13.26 35.78 22.41
N THR A 398 -11.95 35.99 22.20
CA THR A 398 -11.20 37.09 22.85
C THR A 398 -11.78 38.46 22.48
N GLY A 399 -12.16 38.66 21.20
CA GLY A 399 -12.82 39.88 20.76
C GLY A 399 -14.20 40.09 21.39
N ALA A 400 -15.01 39.02 21.48
CA ALA A 400 -16.31 39.06 22.15
C ALA A 400 -16.19 39.36 23.65
N ALA A 401 -15.27 38.69 24.35
CA ALA A 401 -14.97 38.93 25.77
C ALA A 401 -14.55 40.39 26.02
N SER A 402 -13.70 40.95 25.16
CA SER A 402 -13.30 42.36 25.22
C SER A 402 -14.49 43.32 25.06
N GLN A 403 -15.44 42.99 24.18
CA GLN A 403 -16.66 43.77 24.00
C GLN A 403 -17.63 43.64 25.18
N VAL A 404 -17.77 42.46 25.78
CA VAL A 404 -18.60 42.27 26.99
C VAL A 404 -18.01 43.01 28.19
N SER A 405 -16.68 42.99 28.36
CA SER A 405 -15.97 43.78 29.39
C SER A 405 -16.22 45.29 29.24
N ALA A 406 -16.08 45.83 28.02
CA ALA A 406 -16.41 47.23 27.74
C ALA A 406 -17.90 47.57 27.97
N THR A 407 -18.80 46.62 27.68
CA THR A 407 -20.25 46.76 27.94
C THR A 407 -20.55 46.76 29.44
N ALA A 408 -19.91 45.87 30.20
CA ALA A 408 -19.99 45.82 31.65
C ALA A 408 -19.51 47.14 32.27
N GLN A 409 -18.31 47.60 31.95
CA GLN A 409 -17.81 48.86 32.51
C GLN A 409 -18.69 50.07 32.16
N SER A 410 -19.33 50.07 30.98
CA SER A 410 -20.34 51.08 30.63
C SER A 410 -21.61 50.96 31.49
N LEU A 411 -22.05 49.74 31.82
CA LEU A 411 -23.20 49.48 32.70
C LEU A 411 -22.89 49.87 34.16
N SER A 412 -21.68 49.62 34.66
CA SER A 412 -21.22 50.07 35.99
C SER A 412 -21.25 51.60 36.12
N GLN A 413 -20.74 52.31 35.10
CA GLN A 413 -20.79 53.77 35.06
C GLN A 413 -22.24 54.29 35.03
N ALA A 414 -23.09 53.74 34.15
CA ALA A 414 -24.50 54.11 34.06
C ALA A 414 -25.27 53.81 35.35
N ALA A 415 -25.00 52.68 36.02
CA ALA A 415 -25.59 52.37 37.32
C ALA A 415 -25.14 53.36 38.41
N SER A 416 -23.87 53.79 38.39
CA SER A 416 -23.34 54.79 39.34
C SER A 416 -23.99 56.17 39.14
N GLU A 417 -24.14 56.62 37.90
CA GLU A 417 -24.82 57.87 37.55
C GLU A 417 -26.33 57.81 37.86
N GLN A 418 -26.96 56.65 37.63
CA GLN A 418 -28.36 56.42 37.97
C GLN A 418 -28.58 56.37 39.49
N ALA A 419 -27.62 55.87 40.28
CA ALA A 419 -27.70 55.85 41.74
C ALA A 419 -27.73 57.28 42.31
N ALA A 420 -26.79 58.14 41.91
CA ALA A 420 -26.76 59.55 42.31
C ALA A 420 -28.03 60.30 41.86
N SER A 421 -28.55 59.99 40.67
CA SER A 421 -29.82 60.54 40.16
C SER A 421 -31.02 60.10 41.00
N VAL A 422 -31.02 58.84 41.49
CA VAL A 422 -32.05 58.28 42.37
C VAL A 422 -32.01 58.91 43.76
N GLU A 423 -30.82 59.12 44.34
CA GLU A 423 -30.65 59.83 45.62
C GLU A 423 -31.19 61.26 45.54
N GLN A 424 -30.70 62.07 44.58
CA GLN A 424 -31.14 63.47 44.40
C GLN A 424 -32.65 63.60 44.13
N THR A 425 -33.24 62.62 43.44
CA THR A 425 -34.70 62.58 43.21
C THR A 425 -35.46 62.20 44.48
N THR A 426 -34.89 61.35 45.34
CA THR A 426 -35.47 60.98 46.64
C THR A 426 -35.44 62.15 47.62
N ASP A 427 -34.33 62.90 47.69
CA ASP A 427 -34.26 64.16 48.46
C ASP A 427 -35.32 65.17 47.99
N SER A 428 -35.55 65.24 46.68
CA SER A 428 -36.57 66.11 46.08
C SER A 428 -38.01 65.67 46.43
N ILE A 429 -38.24 64.36 46.58
CA ILE A 429 -39.52 63.76 47.01
C ILE A 429 -39.79 64.06 48.48
N ASP A 430 -38.79 63.94 49.35
CA ASP A 430 -38.93 64.27 50.79
C ASP A 430 -39.20 65.77 50.99
N LEU A 431 -38.50 66.64 50.26
CA LEU A 431 -38.76 68.08 50.24
C LEU A 431 -40.20 68.39 49.77
N MET A 432 -40.67 67.71 48.72
CA MET A 432 -42.02 67.92 48.18
C MET A 432 -43.10 67.37 49.13
N SER A 433 -42.87 66.24 49.79
CA SER A 433 -43.72 65.66 50.83
C SER A 433 -43.89 66.62 52.02
N ALA A 434 -42.79 67.20 52.52
CA ALA A 434 -42.82 68.22 53.56
C ALA A 434 -43.62 69.47 53.15
N SER A 435 -43.42 69.95 51.91
CA SER A 435 -44.14 71.09 51.35
C SER A 435 -45.65 70.83 51.21
N ILE A 436 -46.05 69.64 50.75
CA ILE A 436 -47.46 69.22 50.65
C ILE A 436 -48.11 69.12 52.03
N SER A 437 -47.41 68.57 53.03
CA SER A 437 -47.88 68.53 54.41
C SER A 437 -48.11 69.95 54.97
N GLN A 438 -47.14 70.84 54.77
CA GLN A 438 -47.24 72.25 55.16
C GLN A 438 -48.41 72.97 54.47
N ASN A 439 -48.66 72.69 53.19
CA ASN A 439 -49.81 73.24 52.46
C ASN A 439 -51.15 72.72 53.01
N SER A 440 -51.24 71.43 53.35
CA SER A 440 -52.42 70.83 53.98
C SER A 440 -52.72 71.48 55.34
N ASP A 441 -51.70 71.73 56.16
CA ASP A 441 -51.87 72.37 57.47
C ASP A 441 -52.17 73.87 57.37
N ASN A 442 -51.50 74.59 56.45
CA ASN A 442 -51.85 75.98 56.12
C ASN A 442 -53.32 76.10 55.66
N ALA A 443 -53.81 75.15 54.86
CA ALA A 443 -55.20 75.10 54.43
C ALA A 443 -56.16 74.90 55.62
N LYS A 444 -55.93 73.90 56.48
CA LYS A 444 -56.76 73.67 57.70
C LYS A 444 -56.83 74.90 58.61
N VAL A 445 -55.69 75.58 58.82
CA VAL A 445 -55.64 76.83 59.60
C VAL A 445 -56.43 77.95 58.92
N THR A 446 -56.29 78.11 57.60
CA THR A 446 -56.97 79.14 56.83
C THR A 446 -58.48 78.91 56.77
N ASP A 447 -58.94 77.66 56.65
CA ASP A 447 -60.36 77.28 56.71
C ASP A 447 -60.97 77.59 58.09
N GLY A 448 -60.25 77.27 59.17
CA GLY A 448 -60.65 77.65 60.53
C GLY A 448 -60.74 79.17 60.72
N MET A 449 -59.80 79.94 60.14
CA MET A 449 -59.85 81.39 60.15
C MET A 449 -61.01 81.96 59.31
N ALA A 450 -61.27 81.42 58.13
CA ALA A 450 -62.40 81.82 57.28
C ALA A 450 -63.74 81.50 57.95
N THR A 451 -63.92 80.29 58.48
CA THR A 451 -65.11 79.88 59.24
C THR A 451 -65.35 80.78 60.44
N LYS A 452 -64.29 81.17 61.17
CA LYS A 452 -64.37 82.12 62.28
C LYS A 452 -64.78 83.52 61.82
N ALA A 453 -64.16 84.04 60.76
CA ALA A 453 -64.46 85.37 60.22
C ALA A 453 -65.88 85.46 59.63
N SER A 454 -66.37 84.39 58.98
CA SER A 454 -67.76 84.26 58.51
C SER A 454 -68.76 84.41 59.67
N ARG A 455 -68.51 83.73 60.80
CA ARG A 455 -69.32 83.87 62.02
C ARG A 455 -69.25 85.27 62.62
N GLU A 456 -68.04 85.83 62.80
CA GLU A 456 -67.86 87.16 63.39
C GLU A 456 -68.49 88.27 62.53
N ALA A 457 -68.47 88.14 61.20
CA ALA A 457 -69.17 89.03 60.29
C ALA A 457 -70.70 88.88 60.37
N GLY A 458 -71.22 87.66 60.51
CA GLY A 458 -72.66 87.40 60.71
C GLY A 458 -73.19 87.95 62.04
N ASP A 459 -72.45 87.73 63.14
CA ASP A 459 -72.76 88.32 64.45
C ASP A 459 -72.73 89.86 64.41
N GLY A 460 -71.74 90.42 63.69
CA GLY A 460 -71.67 91.86 63.39
C GLY A 460 -72.88 92.37 62.59
N GLY A 461 -73.32 91.63 61.57
CA GLY A 461 -74.52 91.96 60.77
C GLY A 461 -75.79 91.98 61.63
N SER A 462 -75.92 91.02 62.55
CA SER A 462 -77.01 90.99 63.54
C SER A 462 -77.00 92.23 64.45
N ALA A 463 -75.82 92.63 64.97
CA ALA A 463 -75.69 93.83 65.80
C ALA A 463 -76.01 95.13 65.03
N VAL A 464 -75.62 95.21 63.75
CA VAL A 464 -75.99 96.34 62.87
C VAL A 464 -77.49 96.36 62.59
N SER A 465 -78.12 95.21 62.35
CA SER A 465 -79.58 95.09 62.15
C SER A 465 -80.39 95.52 63.39
N GLN A 466 -79.92 95.15 64.59
CA GLN A 466 -80.46 95.64 65.87
C GLN A 466 -80.29 97.16 66.00
N THR A 467 -79.15 97.70 65.57
CA THR A 467 -78.87 99.15 65.58
C THR A 467 -79.78 99.91 64.61
N VAL A 468 -79.99 99.41 63.39
CA VAL A 468 -80.97 99.95 62.42
C VAL A 468 -82.38 99.99 63.03
N THR A 469 -82.78 98.91 63.72
CA THR A 469 -84.07 98.82 64.38
C THR A 469 -84.23 99.87 65.49
N ALA A 470 -83.22 100.03 66.35
CA ALA A 470 -83.20 101.06 67.39
C ALA A 470 -83.23 102.49 66.81
N MET A 471 -82.44 102.76 65.76
CA MET A 471 -82.41 104.07 65.11
C MET A 471 -83.73 104.43 64.42
N LYS A 472 -84.43 103.46 63.83
CA LYS A 472 -85.81 103.65 63.31
C LYS A 472 -86.80 103.96 64.43
N GLN A 473 -86.67 103.33 65.60
CA GLN A 473 -87.49 103.67 66.77
C GLN A 473 -87.18 105.09 67.29
N ILE A 474 -85.91 105.51 67.31
CA ILE A 474 -85.50 106.88 67.67
C ILE A 474 -86.12 107.89 66.70
N ALA A 475 -85.96 107.71 65.38
CA ALA A 475 -86.54 108.58 64.37
C ALA A 475 -88.06 108.71 64.52
N ALA A 476 -88.78 107.60 64.72
CA ALA A 476 -90.22 107.61 64.94
C ALA A 476 -90.63 108.33 66.24
N LYS A 477 -89.86 108.20 67.33
CA LYS A 477 -90.11 108.95 68.58
C LYS A 477 -89.82 110.44 68.43
N ILE A 478 -88.81 110.81 67.65
CA ILE A 478 -88.44 112.20 67.39
C ILE A 478 -89.45 112.90 66.48
N SER A 479 -90.02 112.22 65.49
CA SER A 479 -91.17 112.72 64.71
C SER A 479 -92.35 113.10 65.62
N ILE A 480 -92.64 112.30 66.64
CA ILE A 480 -93.70 112.61 67.63
C ILE A 480 -93.33 113.84 68.48
N VAL A 481 -92.03 114.10 68.71
CA VAL A 481 -91.58 115.33 69.40
C VAL A 481 -91.69 116.57 68.51
N ASP A 482 -91.42 116.45 67.21
CA ASP A 482 -91.68 117.51 66.21
C ASP A 482 -93.18 117.85 66.14
N ASP A 483 -94.05 116.82 66.06
CA ASP A 483 -95.51 116.98 66.12
C ASP A 483 -95.98 117.68 67.41
N ILE A 484 -95.47 117.26 68.58
CA ILE A 484 -95.81 117.87 69.88
C ILE A 484 -95.31 119.32 69.95
N ALA A 485 -94.10 119.60 69.45
CA ALA A 485 -93.55 120.95 69.40
C ALA A 485 -94.38 121.86 68.48
N TYR A 486 -94.77 121.36 67.30
CA TYR A 486 -95.64 122.08 66.37
C TYR A 486 -97.04 122.36 66.97
N GLN A 487 -97.67 121.37 67.61
CA GLN A 487 -98.94 121.56 68.32
C GLN A 487 -98.80 122.55 69.48
N THR A 488 -97.69 122.51 70.22
CA THR A 488 -97.41 123.46 71.31
C THR A 488 -97.20 124.88 70.78
N ASN A 489 -96.54 125.04 69.63
CA ASN A 489 -96.39 126.33 68.93
C ASN A 489 -97.75 126.92 68.53
N LEU A 490 -98.65 126.10 67.95
CA LEU A 490 -100.01 126.52 67.61
C LEU A 490 -100.87 126.84 68.84
N LEU A 491 -100.79 126.05 69.92
CA LEU A 491 -101.47 126.33 71.18
C LEU A 491 -100.97 127.64 71.82
N ALA A 492 -99.67 127.88 71.79
CA ALA A 492 -99.06 129.11 72.29
C ALA A 492 -99.44 130.34 71.43
N LEU A 493 -99.56 130.18 70.11
CA LEU A 493 -100.08 131.22 69.21
C LEU A 493 -101.54 131.55 69.54
N ASN A 494 -102.39 130.54 69.72
CA ASN A 494 -103.79 130.74 70.12
C ASN A 494 -103.91 131.42 71.50
N ALA A 495 -103.08 131.02 72.47
CA ALA A 495 -103.01 131.66 73.78
C ALA A 495 -102.53 133.12 73.71
N ALA A 496 -101.57 133.44 72.84
CA ALA A 496 -101.12 134.81 72.62
C ALA A 496 -102.20 135.69 71.95
N ILE A 497 -102.98 135.13 71.02
CA ILE A 497 -104.13 135.82 70.40
C ILE A 497 -105.22 136.12 71.42
N GLU A 498 -105.64 135.15 72.24
CA GLU A 498 -106.69 135.36 73.23
C GLU A 498 -106.19 136.26 74.39
N ALA A 499 -104.90 136.21 74.74
CA ALA A 499 -104.28 137.17 75.66
C ALA A 499 -104.27 138.61 75.11
N ALA A 500 -104.00 138.81 73.82
CA ALA A 500 -104.13 140.13 73.19
C ALA A 500 -105.59 140.60 73.17
N ARG A 501 -106.55 139.69 72.95
CA ARG A 501 -108.00 139.94 72.97
C ARG A 501 -108.52 140.33 74.36
N ALA A 502 -107.88 139.84 75.43
CA ALA A 502 -108.18 140.17 76.83
C ALA A 502 -107.62 141.54 77.28
N GLY A 503 -106.89 142.27 76.41
CA GLY A 503 -106.40 143.63 76.68
C GLY A 503 -105.45 143.70 77.87
N GLU A 504 -105.63 144.70 78.73
CA GLU A 504 -104.77 144.94 79.91
C GLU A 504 -104.64 143.71 80.83
N HIS A 505 -105.72 142.93 80.99
CA HIS A 505 -105.72 141.73 81.85
C HIS A 505 -104.93 140.56 81.24
N GLY A 506 -104.71 140.54 79.92
CA GLY A 506 -104.00 139.47 79.23
C GLY A 506 -102.47 139.62 79.20
N LYS A 507 -101.92 140.80 79.57
CA LYS A 507 -100.48 141.12 79.39
C LYS A 507 -99.52 140.08 79.98
N GLY A 508 -99.80 139.56 81.18
CA GLY A 508 -98.97 138.52 81.80
C GLY A 508 -99.02 137.19 81.04
N PHE A 509 -100.21 136.78 80.59
CA PHE A 509 -100.40 135.57 79.78
C PHE A 509 -99.74 135.69 78.40
N ALA A 510 -99.74 136.88 77.78
CA ALA A 510 -99.10 137.10 76.48
C ALA A 510 -97.58 136.87 76.54
N VAL A 511 -96.91 137.26 77.63
CA VAL A 511 -95.46 137.01 77.82
C VAL A 511 -95.18 135.52 78.01
N VAL A 512 -95.98 134.82 78.83
CA VAL A 512 -95.84 133.36 79.02
C VAL A 512 -96.09 132.61 77.71
N ALA A 513 -97.14 132.99 76.95
CA ALA A 513 -97.43 132.41 75.65
C ALA A 513 -96.28 132.63 74.65
N ALA A 514 -95.66 133.81 74.63
CA ALA A 514 -94.52 134.10 73.77
C ALA A 514 -93.28 133.23 74.10
N GLU A 515 -92.94 133.06 75.38
CA GLU A 515 -91.79 132.22 75.75
C GLU A 515 -92.08 130.72 75.58
N VAL A 516 -93.32 130.26 75.82
CA VAL A 516 -93.74 128.89 75.47
C VAL A 516 -93.67 128.67 73.96
N ARG A 517 -94.09 129.63 73.14
CA ARG A 517 -93.99 129.55 71.67
C ARG A 517 -92.54 129.44 71.23
N LYS A 518 -91.66 130.27 71.77
CA LYS A 518 -90.21 130.27 71.49
C LYS A 518 -89.50 129.00 71.98
N LEU A 519 -89.95 128.41 73.10
CA LEU A 519 -89.48 127.11 73.56
C LEU A 519 -89.98 125.98 72.63
N ALA A 520 -91.22 126.06 72.15
CA ALA A 520 -91.78 125.12 71.19
C ALA A 520 -91.03 125.19 69.84
N GLU A 521 -90.81 126.37 69.28
CA GLU A 521 -90.00 126.58 68.06
C GLU A 521 -88.59 126.00 68.21
N ARG A 522 -87.89 126.26 69.33
CA ARG A 522 -86.57 125.67 69.61
C ARG A 522 -86.60 124.15 69.76
N SER A 523 -87.65 123.61 70.37
CA SER A 523 -87.84 122.16 70.51
C SER A 523 -88.13 121.51 69.17
N GLN A 524 -88.82 122.23 68.28
CA GLN A 524 -89.14 121.80 66.93
C GLN A 524 -87.87 121.71 66.06
N THR A 525 -87.04 122.76 66.05
CA THR A 525 -85.74 122.75 65.35
C THR A 525 -84.84 121.61 65.87
N ALA A 526 -84.73 121.43 67.19
CA ALA A 526 -83.93 120.35 67.76
C ALA A 526 -84.47 118.95 67.41
N ALA A 527 -85.79 118.77 67.33
CA ALA A 527 -86.40 117.52 66.88
C ALA A 527 -86.08 117.26 65.40
N GLN A 528 -86.12 118.28 64.54
CA GLN A 528 -85.80 118.16 63.11
C GLN A 528 -84.30 117.82 62.90
N GLU A 529 -83.39 118.48 63.61
CA GLU A 529 -81.95 118.18 63.60
C GLU A 529 -81.66 116.73 64.04
N ILE A 530 -82.29 116.26 65.13
CA ILE A 530 -82.12 114.87 65.60
C ILE A 530 -82.78 113.88 64.61
N GLY A 531 -83.91 114.25 63.98
CA GLY A 531 -84.59 113.45 62.97
C GLY A 531 -83.73 113.23 61.73
N GLU A 532 -83.10 114.27 61.21
CA GLU A 532 -82.14 114.19 60.11
C GLU A 532 -80.91 113.34 60.49
N LEU A 533 -80.34 113.57 61.68
CA LEU A 533 -79.21 112.77 62.19
C LEU A 533 -79.57 111.29 62.33
N ALA A 534 -80.78 110.97 62.82
CA ALA A 534 -81.27 109.60 62.93
C ALA A 534 -81.50 108.96 61.55
N ALA A 535 -82.06 109.68 60.58
CA ALA A 535 -82.24 109.19 59.21
C ALA A 535 -80.89 108.91 58.51
N ASN A 536 -79.92 109.81 58.64
CA ASN A 536 -78.56 109.62 58.14
C ASN A 536 -77.84 108.44 58.84
N SER A 537 -78.11 108.22 60.13
CA SER A 537 -77.60 107.07 60.89
C SER A 537 -78.22 105.75 60.44
N VAL A 538 -79.55 105.70 60.19
CA VAL A 538 -80.24 104.54 59.60
C VAL A 538 -79.63 104.21 58.23
N SER A 539 -79.52 105.18 57.33
CA SER A 539 -78.94 105.00 55.99
C SER A 539 -77.51 104.44 56.04
N THR A 540 -76.70 104.96 56.95
CA THR A 540 -75.31 104.50 57.14
C THR A 540 -75.25 103.07 57.70
N ALA A 541 -76.10 102.74 58.67
CA ALA A 541 -76.16 101.40 59.26
C ALA A 541 -76.76 100.35 58.31
N GLU A 542 -77.79 100.69 57.52
CA GLU A 542 -78.32 99.80 56.48
C GLU A 542 -77.29 99.49 55.38
N ARG A 543 -76.48 100.48 55.00
CA ARG A 543 -75.35 100.25 54.08
C ARG A 543 -74.28 99.35 54.69
N ALA A 544 -73.96 99.51 55.98
CA ALA A 544 -73.03 98.63 56.67
C ALA A 544 -73.55 97.19 56.79
N GLY A 545 -74.86 97.02 57.04
CA GLY A 545 -75.52 95.71 57.06
C GLY A 545 -75.39 94.98 55.73
N LYS A 546 -75.75 95.64 54.62
CA LYS A 546 -75.62 95.07 53.26
C LYS A 546 -74.20 94.62 52.93
N LEU A 547 -73.18 95.39 53.32
CA LEU A 547 -71.79 95.00 53.10
C LEU A 547 -71.41 93.75 53.90
N LEU A 548 -71.97 93.55 55.10
CA LEU A 548 -71.77 92.32 55.89
C LEU A 548 -72.54 91.13 55.28
N ASP A 549 -73.76 91.35 54.80
CA ASP A 549 -74.56 90.36 54.08
C ASP A 549 -73.88 89.88 52.77
N GLU A 550 -73.11 90.75 52.10
CA GLU A 550 -72.31 90.42 50.90
C GLU A 550 -70.95 89.77 51.25
N ILE A 551 -70.35 90.13 52.38
CA ILE A 551 -69.06 89.60 52.84
C ILE A 551 -69.18 88.16 53.36
N VAL A 552 -70.23 87.82 54.12
CA VAL A 552 -70.39 86.48 54.72
C VAL A 552 -70.36 85.35 53.67
N PRO A 553 -71.15 85.39 52.56
CA PRO A 553 -71.05 84.40 51.48
C PRO A 553 -69.67 84.35 50.81
N SER A 554 -68.98 85.50 50.72
CA SER A 554 -67.65 85.60 50.11
C SER A 554 -66.57 84.92 50.96
N ILE A 555 -66.64 85.06 52.29
CA ILE A 555 -65.79 84.34 53.23
C ILE A 555 -66.14 82.85 53.23
N GLN A 556 -67.43 82.49 53.19
CA GLN A 556 -67.87 81.10 53.10
C GLN A 556 -67.30 80.41 51.85
N ARG A 557 -67.33 81.08 50.70
CA ARG A 557 -66.72 80.61 49.45
C ARG A 557 -65.19 80.54 49.48
N THR A 558 -64.55 81.32 50.36
CA THR A 558 -63.11 81.22 50.61
C THR A 558 -62.79 79.95 51.44
N SER A 559 -63.64 79.61 52.41
CA SER A 559 -63.57 78.32 53.14
C SER A 559 -63.74 77.12 52.19
N GLU A 560 -64.75 77.14 51.31
CA GLU A 560 -64.97 76.11 50.27
C GLU A 560 -63.69 75.83 49.44
N LEU A 561 -63.09 76.88 48.86
CA LEU A 561 -61.87 76.77 48.04
C LEU A 561 -60.65 76.28 48.85
N VAL A 562 -60.56 76.61 50.14
CA VAL A 562 -59.46 76.16 50.99
C VAL A 562 -59.63 74.69 51.41
N GLN A 563 -60.86 74.21 51.55
CA GLN A 563 -61.14 72.78 51.74
C GLN A 563 -60.79 71.98 50.47
N GLU A 564 -61.05 72.51 49.27
CA GLU A 564 -60.57 71.92 48.00
C GLU A 564 -59.03 71.83 47.96
N ILE A 565 -58.31 72.87 48.39
CA ILE A 565 -56.83 72.84 48.50
C ILE A 565 -56.36 71.76 49.49
N SER A 566 -57.04 71.61 50.64
CA SER A 566 -56.69 70.56 51.62
C SER A 566 -56.94 69.15 51.08
N ALA A 567 -57.99 68.95 50.28
CA ALA A 567 -58.28 67.67 49.63
C ALA A 567 -57.24 67.34 48.54
N ALA A 568 -56.96 68.29 47.64
CA ALA A 568 -55.93 68.14 46.61
C ALA A 568 -54.53 67.88 47.21
N SER A 569 -54.21 68.51 48.35
CA SER A 569 -52.96 68.25 49.07
C SER A 569 -52.87 66.81 49.61
N ALA A 570 -54.00 66.21 50.01
CA ALA A 570 -54.02 64.82 50.46
C ALA A 570 -53.81 63.84 49.29
N GLU A 571 -54.44 64.07 48.14
CA GLU A 571 -54.22 63.29 46.91
C GLU A 571 -52.78 63.43 46.39
N GLN A 572 -52.20 64.64 46.46
CA GLN A 572 -50.78 64.87 46.16
C GLN A 572 -49.87 64.08 47.11
N SER A 573 -50.16 64.06 48.42
CA SER A 573 -49.37 63.31 49.40
C SER A 573 -49.38 61.80 49.11
N GLN A 574 -50.54 61.22 48.77
CA GLN A 574 -50.63 59.83 48.32
C GLN A 574 -49.83 59.59 47.03
N SER A 575 -49.95 60.50 46.05
CA SER A 575 -49.24 60.42 44.77
C SER A 575 -47.71 60.44 44.98
N VAL A 576 -47.21 61.27 45.89
CA VAL A 576 -45.78 61.33 46.25
C VAL A 576 -45.32 60.05 46.94
N GLY A 577 -46.17 59.42 47.77
CA GLY A 577 -45.91 58.08 48.30
C GLY A 577 -45.65 57.05 47.22
N HIS A 578 -46.50 56.98 46.19
CA HIS A 578 -46.32 56.06 45.05
C HIS A 578 -45.08 56.38 44.21
N ILE A 579 -44.66 57.64 44.10
CA ILE A 579 -43.39 58.00 43.47
C ILE A 579 -42.21 57.50 44.33
N GLY A 580 -42.26 57.62 45.66
CA GLY A 580 -41.25 57.05 46.56
C GLY A 580 -41.13 55.52 46.47
N GLU A 581 -42.25 54.82 46.34
CA GLU A 581 -42.28 53.37 46.06
C GLU A 581 -41.59 53.04 44.71
N ALA A 582 -41.84 53.83 43.66
CA ALA A 582 -41.19 53.67 42.37
C ALA A 582 -39.68 53.98 42.41
N MET A 583 -39.25 55.02 43.14
CA MET A 583 -37.83 55.31 43.37
C MET A 583 -37.12 54.20 44.13
N THR A 584 -37.80 53.56 45.09
CA THR A 584 -37.28 52.39 45.81
C THR A 584 -37.06 51.20 44.86
N GLN A 585 -37.96 50.98 43.90
CA GLN A 585 -37.74 49.96 42.86
C GLN A 585 -36.62 50.32 41.89
N LEU A 586 -36.49 51.60 41.49
CA LEU A 586 -35.39 52.08 40.68
C LEU A 586 -34.04 51.90 41.38
N ASN A 587 -33.93 52.23 42.67
CA ASN A 587 -32.71 51.97 43.46
C ASN A 587 -32.33 50.47 43.42
N LYS A 588 -33.30 49.58 43.66
CA LYS A 588 -33.06 48.13 43.59
C LYS A 588 -32.60 47.69 42.19
N ALA A 589 -33.22 48.18 41.12
CA ALA A 589 -32.80 47.87 39.76
C ALA A 589 -31.38 48.41 39.45
N THR A 590 -31.04 49.59 39.96
CA THR A 590 -29.69 50.17 39.86
C THR A 590 -28.64 49.30 40.56
N GLN A 591 -28.91 48.81 41.78
CA GLN A 591 -28.03 47.88 42.49
C GLN A 591 -27.88 46.56 41.73
N GLN A 592 -28.96 46.03 41.16
CA GLN A 592 -28.90 44.82 40.31
C GLN A 592 -28.05 45.05 39.04
N ASN A 593 -28.14 46.21 38.40
CA ASN A 593 -27.30 46.56 37.25
C ASN A 593 -25.80 46.64 37.63
N ALA A 594 -25.48 47.16 38.82
CA ALA A 594 -24.11 47.19 39.32
C ALA A 594 -23.57 45.76 39.57
N SER A 595 -24.30 44.91 40.30
CA SER A 595 -23.88 43.51 40.51
C SER A 595 -23.77 42.71 39.21
N ALA A 596 -24.73 42.88 38.28
CA ALA A 596 -24.67 42.23 36.97
C ALA A 596 -23.49 42.72 36.12
N SER A 597 -23.07 43.97 36.27
CA SER A 597 -21.84 44.47 35.65
C SER A 597 -20.59 43.78 36.21
N GLU A 598 -20.50 43.56 37.52
CA GLU A 598 -19.35 42.85 38.13
C GLU A 598 -19.30 41.39 37.64
N GLU A 599 -20.45 40.72 37.56
CA GLU A 599 -20.57 39.35 37.05
C GLU A 599 -20.22 39.24 35.55
N LEU A 600 -20.65 40.21 34.73
CA LEU A 600 -20.27 40.28 33.31
C LEU A 600 -18.78 40.59 33.11
N ALA A 601 -18.17 41.41 33.97
CA ALA A 601 -16.73 41.68 33.92
C ALA A 601 -15.92 40.41 34.24
N ALA A 602 -16.23 39.73 35.35
CA ALA A 602 -15.59 38.47 35.72
C ALA A 602 -15.77 37.37 34.65
N THR A 603 -16.98 37.24 34.08
CA THR A 603 -17.25 36.33 32.96
C THR A 603 -16.40 36.68 31.73
N SER A 604 -16.16 37.97 31.46
CA SER A 604 -15.31 38.40 30.35
C SER A 604 -13.84 38.06 30.56
N GLU A 605 -13.32 38.21 31.78
CA GLU A 605 -11.96 37.81 32.13
C GLU A 605 -11.78 36.29 31.99
N GLU A 606 -12.74 35.49 32.47
CA GLU A 606 -12.69 34.04 32.31
C GLU A 606 -12.75 33.60 30.83
N LEU A 607 -13.68 34.15 30.04
CA LEU A 607 -13.76 33.86 28.60
C LEU A 607 -12.49 34.27 27.84
N SER A 608 -11.86 35.37 28.22
CA SER A 608 -10.57 35.79 27.65
C SER A 608 -9.45 34.81 28.01
N GLY A 609 -9.37 34.37 29.27
CA GLY A 609 -8.39 33.37 29.72
C GLY A 609 -8.58 32.00 29.07
N GLN A 610 -9.82 31.52 28.93
CA GLN A 610 -10.13 30.29 28.20
C GLN A 610 -9.75 30.41 26.71
N ALA A 611 -10.00 31.56 26.08
CA ALA A 611 -9.61 31.81 24.69
C ALA A 611 -8.07 31.85 24.52
N GLU A 612 -7.33 32.46 25.44
CA GLU A 612 -5.86 32.48 25.45
C GLU A 612 -5.29 31.07 25.66
N GLN A 613 -5.85 30.29 26.59
CA GLN A 613 -5.45 28.89 26.81
C GLN A 613 -5.67 28.02 25.56
N LEU A 614 -6.77 28.22 24.82
CA LEU A 614 -7.01 27.56 23.54
C LEU A 614 -5.99 27.98 22.48
N GLN A 615 -5.70 29.28 22.35
CA GLN A 615 -4.68 29.77 21.42
C GLN A 615 -3.29 29.20 21.75
N GLN A 616 -2.89 29.17 23.03
CA GLN A 616 -1.62 28.59 23.47
C GLN A 616 -1.54 27.09 23.20
N SER A 617 -2.63 26.36 23.41
CA SER A 617 -2.72 24.91 23.12
C SER A 617 -2.59 24.62 21.61
N ILE A 618 -3.10 25.51 20.76
CA ILE A 618 -3.01 25.39 19.30
C ILE A 618 -1.65 25.88 18.78
N ALA A 619 -0.99 26.81 19.47
CA ALA A 619 0.31 27.37 19.07
C ALA A 619 1.47 26.35 19.05
N PHE A 620 1.29 25.15 19.64
CA PHE A 620 2.18 24.01 19.44
C PHE A 620 2.14 23.49 17.98
N PHE A 621 1.00 23.60 17.30
CA PHE A 621 0.81 23.09 15.95
C PHE A 621 1.16 24.14 14.88
N ASN A 622 2.22 23.87 14.12
CA ASN A 622 2.53 24.64 12.92
C ASN A 622 1.56 24.24 11.80
N ILE A 623 0.52 25.06 11.62
CA ILE A 623 -0.51 24.91 10.59
C ILE A 623 -0.29 25.79 9.35
N ASP A 624 0.60 26.79 9.43
CA ASP A 624 0.86 27.74 8.34
C ASP A 624 2.13 27.37 7.57
N GLY A 625 2.00 26.55 6.53
CA GLY A 625 3.10 26.05 5.68
C GLY A 625 3.91 27.10 4.89
N ALA A 626 3.77 28.38 5.21
CA ALA A 626 4.57 29.50 4.69
C ALA A 626 5.26 30.31 5.80
N SER A 627 4.67 30.39 7.01
CA SER A 627 5.11 31.31 8.07
C SER A 627 6.49 30.98 8.64
N GLY A 628 6.87 29.70 8.67
CA GLY A 628 8.22 29.28 9.08
C GLY A 628 9.33 29.83 8.16
N ALA A 629 9.06 29.96 6.86
CA ALA A 629 10.00 30.51 5.89
C ALA A 629 10.12 32.04 6.01
N GLU A 630 9.01 32.75 6.18
CA GLU A 630 9.03 34.21 6.35
C GLU A 630 9.62 34.63 7.70
N ALA A 631 9.35 33.91 8.79
CA ALA A 631 9.97 34.16 10.09
C ALA A 631 11.48 33.93 10.04
N ALA A 632 11.93 32.82 9.44
CA ALA A 632 13.36 32.53 9.26
C ALA A 632 14.05 33.59 8.40
N ASP A 633 13.45 34.02 7.29
CA ASP A 633 14.06 35.03 6.42
C ASP A 633 13.96 36.46 7.00
N ALA A 634 12.94 36.78 7.80
CA ALA A 634 12.89 38.04 8.54
C ALA A 634 14.05 38.16 9.55
N VAL A 635 14.31 37.10 10.32
CA VAL A 635 15.47 37.03 11.23
C VAL A 635 16.78 37.08 10.43
N ARG A 636 16.86 36.41 9.28
CA ARG A 636 18.04 36.42 8.40
C ARG A 636 18.30 37.79 7.74
N ARG A 637 17.24 38.53 7.39
CA ARG A 637 17.30 39.92 6.92
C ARG A 637 17.78 40.85 8.04
N GLN A 638 17.24 40.73 9.27
CA GLN A 638 17.71 41.50 10.42
C GLN A 638 19.20 41.22 10.74
N ALA A 639 19.63 39.96 10.73
CA ALA A 639 21.03 39.58 10.91
C ALA A 639 21.94 40.19 9.83
N ASN A 640 21.52 40.16 8.56
CA ASN A 640 22.26 40.80 7.46
C ASN A 640 22.26 42.34 7.55
N MET A 641 21.20 42.97 8.07
CA MET A 641 21.19 44.42 8.32
C MET A 641 22.15 44.79 9.47
N ALA A 642 22.17 44.03 10.56
CA ALA A 642 23.12 44.22 11.66
C ALA A 642 24.58 44.07 11.19
N ALA A 643 24.86 43.04 10.39
CA ALA A 643 26.19 42.81 9.80
C ALA A 643 26.62 43.92 8.81
N ARG A 644 25.68 44.53 8.07
CA ARG A 644 25.97 45.70 7.21
C ARG A 644 26.10 47.00 7.99
N GLY A 645 25.41 47.14 9.13
CA GLY A 645 25.52 48.29 10.02
C GLY A 645 26.92 48.43 10.63
N SER A 646 27.49 47.32 11.13
CA SER A 646 28.83 47.34 11.77
C SER A 646 29.96 47.70 10.80
N ALA A 647 29.85 47.33 9.52
CA ALA A 647 30.86 47.61 8.49
C ALA A 647 30.97 49.10 8.09
N SER A 648 29.97 49.94 8.40
CA SER A 648 29.95 51.36 8.03
C SER A 648 30.56 52.29 9.10
N GLY A 649 30.66 51.82 10.35
CA GLY A 649 30.90 52.68 11.53
C GLY A 649 32.32 53.23 11.73
N ILE A 650 33.31 52.80 10.94
CA ILE A 650 34.75 53.05 11.22
C ILE A 650 35.34 54.18 10.34
N ALA A 651 34.59 54.71 9.36
CA ALA A 651 35.15 55.49 8.26
C ALA A 651 34.78 56.99 8.16
N LYS A 652 34.45 57.69 9.27
CA LYS A 652 34.50 59.18 9.32
C LYS A 652 34.41 59.81 10.73
N VAL A 653 35.56 60.14 11.32
CA VAL A 653 35.68 61.17 12.38
C VAL A 653 36.96 61.98 12.15
N ALA A 654 36.88 63.03 11.31
CA ALA A 654 37.93 64.04 11.13
C ALA A 654 37.34 65.32 10.51
N GLY A 655 37.62 66.49 11.12
CA GLY A 655 36.99 67.79 10.79
C GLY A 655 35.62 67.94 11.47
N SER A 656 35.42 68.83 12.44
CA SER A 656 35.35 70.31 12.33
C SER A 656 34.15 70.78 11.48
N SER A 657 33.30 71.72 11.92
CA SER A 657 33.55 72.80 12.90
C SER A 657 32.31 73.25 13.69
N PHE A 658 32.58 74.09 14.70
CA PHE A 658 31.65 74.65 15.68
C PHE A 658 30.86 75.85 15.13
N ARG A 659 29.53 75.92 15.34
CA ARG A 659 28.80 77.11 15.86
C ARG A 659 27.29 76.84 16.05
N PRO A 660 26.63 77.49 17.03
CA PRO A 660 25.21 77.29 17.32
C PRO A 660 24.29 78.38 16.73
N PHE A 661 23.02 78.01 16.58
CA PHE A 661 21.84 78.82 16.91
C PHE A 661 20.72 77.87 17.36
#